data_AF-A0A6L0WIN1-F1
#
_entry.id   AF-A0A6L0WIN1-F1
#
_cell.length_a   1.000
_cell.length_b   1.000
_cell.length_c   1.000
_cell.angle_alpha   90.00
_cell.angle_beta   90.00
_cell.angle_gamma   90.00
#
_symmetry.space_group_name_H-M   'P 1'
#
loop_
_entity.id
_entity.type
_entity.pdbx_description
1 polymer ?
#
loop_
_entity_poly.entity_id
_entity_poly.type
_entity_poly.pdbx_seq_one_letter_code
_entity_poly.pdbx_strand_id
1 'polypeptide(L)'
;MSHASTFAAGELPIRVLTFNLWGIFNSRMREARMKVFATKIEHYDVILLQEQFSVEDFDLIFQHASPAVQRTYTFRRFCSSFYGSGCAVISRYPISQAFFHTFPLQGYPEMVLHGDFFANKGAAMVRVMVPVTMEDGSAAKAQEVTLYTTHLVAVYEKVSQLSSWKRERYLPFRISQAISFADFIVSTSRPTDRIIIGGDFNCSQRSLEVQMMLILLKRYGYDMHSVLPPPRALRDAATAEQEREGGQRFFTYSDSNTFNSMKTSYFKLLKLEADIPSQIDHIFFSRPAFALRQFADCPDVADGYPCALQDAPNGLVVFTKNEVHVPPHSAWCRSLWHQLLTGKRVPRGANATGQLAKPGRKTASSTEGQSADDAAHYYPMSDHFGVAALLGMRVEKAGSTTAMICSSPETGGTAALALTPDEARAVQTVVDFLEDYVCKLRSQAKTTRYMAVFSLLLVAANIWVLRRLSAKEEARSAAVLERIYDMAAATTRDTAKVVQPGNGLESIKHGFNVAKDWASNQAHLTLHIVSKFTGATPAPGINAGDTPEGSKQPAANVADPSEPVPRTVPASTAATTAKRATSTPEGDAAARPDFRAIAEALTVRPLYASAWVSSAFNMTAAVVGTVSFAIGVFQRAGNANILEEQVHQLKKL
;
A
#
# COMPACT_ATOMS: atom_id res chain seq x y z
N MET A 1 49.26 0.47 -16.01
CA MET A 1 49.94 1.13 -14.87
C MET A 1 48.85 1.67 -13.96
N SER A 2 48.71 1.14 -12.73
CA SER A 2 47.64 1.48 -11.80
C SER A 2 47.86 2.89 -11.23
N HIS A 3 46.99 3.84 -11.56
CA HIS A 3 46.89 5.09 -10.82
C HIS A 3 46.26 4.78 -9.46
N ALA A 4 47.06 4.29 -8.52
CA ALA A 4 46.62 4.11 -7.15
C ALA A 4 46.24 5.47 -6.59
N SER A 5 44.97 5.64 -6.16
CA SER A 5 44.52 6.84 -5.47
C SER A 5 45.40 7.03 -4.24
N THR A 6 46.31 7.99 -4.29
CA THR A 6 47.24 8.23 -3.18
C THR A 6 46.45 8.93 -2.08
N PHE A 7 46.04 8.19 -1.06
CA PHE A 7 45.39 8.74 0.13
C PHE A 7 46.40 9.58 0.92
N ALA A 8 45.93 10.69 1.49
CA ALA A 8 46.76 11.45 2.43
C ALA A 8 47.05 10.60 3.68
N ALA A 9 48.21 10.82 4.30
CA ALA A 9 48.53 10.21 5.59
C ALA A 9 47.41 10.52 6.61
N GLY A 10 46.89 9.48 7.26
CA GLY A 10 45.77 9.59 8.19
C GLY A 10 44.37 9.56 7.57
N GLU A 11 44.21 9.13 6.31
CA GLU A 11 42.90 8.85 5.71
C GLU A 11 42.71 7.36 5.36
N LEU A 12 41.47 6.88 5.53
CA LEU A 12 41.06 5.53 5.15
C LEU A 12 40.04 5.54 4.01
N PRO A 13 40.21 4.72 2.96
CA PRO A 13 39.22 4.57 1.90
C PRO A 13 37.91 3.95 2.40
N ILE A 14 36.78 4.54 2.03
CA ILE A 14 35.46 3.93 2.13
C ILE A 14 34.76 4.04 0.78
N ARG A 15 34.46 2.89 0.16
CA ARG A 15 33.67 2.83 -1.08
C ARG A 15 32.20 2.75 -0.74
N VAL A 16 31.42 3.74 -1.17
CA VAL A 16 30.00 3.88 -0.86
C VAL A 16 29.18 3.75 -2.13
N LEU A 17 28.06 3.03 -2.06
CA LEU A 17 27.04 2.96 -3.10
C LEU A 17 25.67 3.32 -2.51
N THR A 18 24.86 4.08 -3.23
CA THR A 18 23.40 4.09 -3.05
C THR A 18 22.72 3.59 -4.31
N PHE A 19 21.69 2.76 -4.14
CA PHE A 19 21.01 2.14 -5.28
C PHE A 19 19.56 1.75 -4.97
N ASN A 20 18.64 2.30 -5.76
CA ASN A 20 17.26 1.83 -5.83
C ASN A 20 17.21 0.51 -6.64
N LEU A 21 16.80 -0.59 -5.99
CA LEU A 21 16.79 -1.93 -6.58
C LEU A 21 15.58 -2.20 -7.49
N TRP A 22 14.58 -1.33 -7.51
CA TRP A 22 13.31 -1.56 -8.19
C TRP A 22 12.67 -2.91 -7.80
N GLY A 23 12.71 -3.29 -6.53
CA GLY A 23 12.29 -4.61 -6.03
C GLY A 23 10.77 -4.82 -5.95
N ILE A 24 9.98 -4.02 -6.69
CA ILE A 24 8.51 -4.11 -6.71
C ILE A 24 8.09 -5.49 -7.25
N PHE A 25 7.03 -6.07 -6.67
CA PHE A 25 6.56 -7.43 -6.95
C PHE A 25 6.22 -7.72 -8.42
N ASN A 26 5.86 -6.70 -9.20
CA ASN A 26 5.54 -6.81 -10.62
C ASN A 26 6.65 -6.27 -11.55
N SER A 27 7.82 -5.93 -10.99
CA SER A 27 8.96 -5.46 -11.79
C SER A 27 9.48 -6.56 -12.71
N ARG A 28 9.96 -6.17 -13.90
CA ARG A 28 10.43 -7.12 -14.89
C ARG A 28 11.74 -7.76 -14.45
N MET A 29 11.86 -9.07 -14.67
CA MET A 29 13.12 -9.83 -14.51
C MET A 29 13.74 -9.72 -13.11
N ARG A 30 12.90 -9.47 -12.10
CA ARG A 30 13.31 -9.18 -10.73
C ARG A 30 14.36 -10.14 -10.19
N GLU A 31 14.10 -11.45 -10.26
CA GLU A 31 15.02 -12.48 -9.76
C GLU A 31 16.41 -12.41 -10.43
N ALA A 32 16.45 -12.28 -11.76
CA ALA A 32 17.71 -12.19 -12.50
C ALA A 32 18.49 -10.92 -12.13
N ARG A 33 17.79 -9.78 -11.97
CA ARG A 33 18.41 -8.52 -11.53
C ARG A 33 19.03 -8.63 -10.14
N MET A 34 18.33 -9.24 -9.18
CA MET A 34 18.84 -9.46 -7.82
C MET A 34 20.10 -10.33 -7.80
N LYS A 35 20.14 -11.40 -8.62
CA LYS A 35 21.33 -12.26 -8.74
C LYS A 35 22.53 -11.52 -9.33
N VAL A 36 22.32 -10.70 -10.35
CA VAL A 36 23.41 -9.91 -10.95
C VAL A 36 23.90 -8.84 -9.96
N PHE A 37 22.99 -8.14 -9.27
CA PHE A 37 23.34 -7.19 -8.21
C PHE A 37 24.20 -7.83 -7.11
N ALA A 38 23.90 -9.07 -6.70
CA ALA A 38 24.69 -9.79 -5.69
C ALA A 38 26.19 -9.91 -6.04
N THR A 39 26.52 -9.96 -7.34
CA THR A 39 27.92 -10.03 -7.81
C THR A 39 28.66 -8.70 -7.68
N LYS A 40 27.95 -7.59 -7.49
CA LYS A 40 28.52 -6.24 -7.40
C LYS A 40 28.87 -5.82 -5.97
N ILE A 41 28.38 -6.55 -4.96
CA ILE A 41 28.47 -6.13 -3.55
C ILE A 41 29.92 -5.94 -3.09
N GLU A 42 30.83 -6.82 -3.50
CA GLU A 42 32.24 -6.78 -3.07
C GLU A 42 33.03 -5.56 -3.57
N HIS A 43 32.50 -4.83 -4.56
CA HIS A 43 33.09 -3.60 -5.08
C HIS A 43 32.93 -2.42 -4.10
N TYR A 44 32.06 -2.52 -3.09
CA TYR A 44 31.72 -1.43 -2.18
C TYR A 44 31.83 -1.87 -0.72
N ASP A 45 32.21 -0.96 0.19
CA ASP A 45 32.30 -1.27 1.63
C ASP A 45 30.99 -0.96 2.36
N VAL A 46 30.22 0.01 1.86
CA VAL A 46 28.89 0.39 2.35
C VAL A 46 27.92 0.55 1.18
N ILE A 47 26.76 -0.09 1.26
CA ILE A 47 25.69 0.00 0.26
C ILE A 47 24.38 0.40 0.95
N LEU A 48 23.77 1.47 0.44
CA LEU A 48 22.53 2.07 0.91
C LEU A 48 21.44 1.78 -0.12
N LEU A 49 20.49 0.91 0.21
CA LEU A 49 19.50 0.39 -0.74
C LEU A 49 18.13 1.04 -0.54
N GLN A 50 17.43 1.20 -1.66
CA GLN A 50 16.02 1.59 -1.72
C GLN A 50 15.24 0.56 -2.55
N GLU A 51 13.92 0.52 -2.39
CA GLU A 51 13.01 -0.47 -3.01
C GLU A 51 13.38 -1.94 -2.80
N GLN A 52 14.11 -2.23 -1.72
CA GLN A 52 14.28 -3.57 -1.20
C GLN A 52 13.05 -3.95 -0.37
N PHE A 53 11.97 -4.39 -1.03
CA PHE A 53 10.68 -4.63 -0.35
C PHE A 53 10.52 -6.04 0.25
N SER A 54 10.94 -7.07 -0.48
CA SER A 54 10.65 -8.47 -0.11
C SER A 54 11.81 -9.12 0.64
N VAL A 55 11.51 -10.00 1.60
CA VAL A 55 12.57 -10.77 2.29
C VAL A 55 13.25 -11.71 1.30
N GLU A 56 12.45 -12.29 0.40
CA GLU A 56 12.88 -13.27 -0.59
C GLU A 56 13.93 -12.69 -1.53
N ASP A 57 13.75 -11.45 -2.01
CA ASP A 57 14.74 -10.78 -2.85
C ASP A 57 16.02 -10.48 -2.05
N PHE A 58 15.91 -10.13 -0.76
CA PHE A 58 17.09 -9.85 0.09
C PHE A 58 17.90 -11.11 0.37
N ASP A 59 17.22 -12.22 0.69
CA ASP A 59 17.83 -13.53 0.90
C ASP A 59 18.44 -14.06 -0.40
N LEU A 60 17.78 -13.85 -1.54
CA LEU A 60 18.29 -14.22 -2.85
C LEU A 60 19.62 -13.50 -3.16
N ILE A 61 19.70 -12.20 -2.87
CA ILE A 61 20.94 -11.42 -3.00
C ILE A 61 22.02 -12.03 -2.11
N PHE A 62 21.73 -12.29 -0.84
CA PHE A 62 22.70 -12.88 0.08
C PHE A 62 23.23 -14.25 -0.40
N GLN A 63 22.33 -15.13 -0.84
CA GLN A 63 22.67 -16.48 -1.31
C GLN A 63 23.53 -16.48 -2.58
N HIS A 64 23.37 -15.49 -3.45
CA HIS A 64 24.13 -15.36 -4.70
C HIS A 64 25.37 -14.46 -4.58
N ALA A 65 25.58 -13.84 -3.42
CA ALA A 65 26.79 -13.07 -3.15
C ALA A 65 28.00 -14.01 -3.01
N SER A 66 29.20 -13.48 -3.24
CA SER A 66 30.42 -14.29 -3.14
C SER A 66 30.63 -14.84 -1.71
N PRO A 67 31.31 -15.99 -1.54
CA PRO A 67 31.60 -16.54 -0.20
C PRO A 67 32.39 -15.58 0.71
N ALA A 68 33.09 -14.60 0.12
CA ALA A 68 33.74 -13.53 0.88
C ALA A 68 32.70 -12.55 1.44
N VAL A 69 31.75 -12.11 0.62
CA VAL A 69 30.65 -11.22 1.04
C VAL A 69 29.82 -11.87 2.13
N GLN A 70 29.37 -13.12 1.94
CA GLN A 70 28.54 -13.83 2.91
C GLN A 70 29.17 -13.95 4.31
N ARG A 71 30.51 -14.00 4.38
CA ARG A 71 31.26 -14.11 5.65
C ARG A 71 31.59 -12.77 6.30
N THR A 72 31.69 -11.70 5.52
CA THR A 72 32.28 -10.44 5.99
C THR A 72 31.31 -9.26 6.02
N TYR A 73 30.17 -9.36 5.31
CA TYR A 73 29.20 -8.28 5.24
C TYR A 73 27.99 -8.56 6.14
N THR A 74 27.49 -7.50 6.77
CA THR A 74 26.23 -7.49 7.49
C THR A 74 25.13 -6.94 6.58
N PHE A 75 24.04 -7.69 6.48
CA PHE A 75 22.86 -7.34 5.69
C PHE A 75 21.75 -6.91 6.66
N ARG A 76 21.29 -5.67 6.57
CA ARG A 76 20.27 -5.09 7.46
C ARG A 76 19.12 -4.50 6.67
N ARG A 77 17.95 -5.12 6.75
CA ARG A 77 16.69 -4.63 6.17
C ARG A 77 15.84 -3.92 7.23
N PHE A 78 15.09 -2.90 6.83
CA PHE A 78 14.17 -2.17 7.71
C PHE A 78 12.72 -2.37 7.27
N CYS A 79 11.93 -3.05 8.10
CA CYS A 79 10.49 -3.21 7.87
C CYS A 79 9.76 -2.02 8.47
N SER A 80 9.03 -1.24 7.67
CA SER A 80 8.27 -0.08 8.18
C SER A 80 6.75 -0.22 8.06
N SER A 81 6.22 -1.06 7.16
CA SER A 81 4.77 -1.30 6.97
C SER A 81 4.54 -2.52 6.06
N PHE A 82 3.34 -2.66 5.49
CA PHE A 82 2.91 -3.76 4.63
C PHE A 82 3.86 -4.01 3.45
N TYR A 83 4.21 -2.99 2.66
CA TYR A 83 5.28 -3.08 1.67
C TYR A 83 6.66 -2.74 2.27
N GLY A 84 6.69 -1.84 3.25
CA GLY A 84 7.92 -1.28 3.82
C GLY A 84 8.53 -0.19 2.94
N SER A 85 9.38 0.66 3.52
CA SER A 85 10.02 1.79 2.85
C SER A 85 11.00 1.38 1.75
N GLY A 86 11.34 0.08 1.71
CA GLY A 86 12.33 -0.48 0.82
C GLY A 86 13.78 -0.18 1.24
N CYS A 87 14.00 0.42 2.41
CA CYS A 87 15.33 0.78 2.87
C CYS A 87 16.07 -0.44 3.44
N ALA A 88 17.31 -0.64 2.98
CA ALA A 88 18.23 -1.62 3.55
C ALA A 88 19.68 -1.09 3.51
N VAL A 89 20.55 -1.68 4.31
CA VAL A 89 21.98 -1.39 4.34
C VAL A 89 22.75 -2.71 4.25
N ILE A 90 23.74 -2.76 3.38
CA ILE A 90 24.72 -3.84 3.33
C ILE A 90 26.08 -3.22 3.66
N SER A 91 26.75 -3.69 4.70
CA SER A 91 28.03 -3.11 5.14
C SER A 91 29.07 -4.18 5.41
N ARG A 92 30.30 -3.95 4.93
CA ARG A 92 31.48 -4.72 5.29
C ARG A 92 31.89 -4.52 6.75
N TYR A 93 31.47 -3.41 7.35
CA TYR A 93 31.80 -3.06 8.72
C TYR A 93 30.71 -3.55 9.67
N PRO A 94 31.07 -3.98 10.90
CA PRO A 94 30.08 -4.39 11.90
C PRO A 94 29.11 -3.25 12.23
N ILE A 95 27.81 -3.56 12.25
CA ILE A 95 26.75 -2.63 12.65
C ILE A 95 26.64 -2.64 14.19
N SER A 96 26.88 -1.49 14.82
CA SER A 96 26.75 -1.30 16.27
C SER A 96 25.32 -0.89 16.67
N GLN A 97 24.66 -0.09 15.86
CA GLN A 97 23.31 0.41 16.12
C GLN A 97 22.54 0.57 14.81
N ALA A 98 21.24 0.28 14.83
CA ALA A 98 20.35 0.49 13.68
C ALA A 98 18.95 0.92 14.15
N PHE A 99 18.41 1.96 13.52
CA PHE A 99 17.09 2.50 13.82
C PHE A 99 16.39 2.92 12.52
N PHE A 100 15.05 2.90 12.50
CA PHE A 100 14.25 3.38 11.38
C PHE A 100 13.25 4.42 11.84
N HIS A 101 13.27 5.58 11.19
CA HIS A 101 12.34 6.68 11.40
C HIS A 101 11.31 6.71 10.27
N THR A 102 10.04 6.57 10.62
CA THR A 102 8.93 6.74 9.69
C THR A 102 8.56 8.21 9.60
N PHE A 103 8.43 8.73 8.37
CA PHE A 103 8.02 10.12 8.18
C PHE A 103 6.56 10.36 8.57
N PRO A 104 6.23 11.58 9.04
CA PRO A 104 4.87 11.89 9.49
C PRO A 104 3.85 11.96 8.33
N LEU A 105 4.31 12.24 7.09
CA LEU A 105 3.47 12.33 5.89
C LEU A 105 3.84 11.22 4.89
N GLN A 106 2.85 10.40 4.50
CA GLN A 106 3.06 9.17 3.71
C GLN A 106 2.41 9.14 2.32
N GLY A 107 1.61 10.14 1.97
CA GLY A 107 0.84 10.21 0.72
C GLY A 107 -0.67 10.11 0.95
N TYR A 108 -1.40 9.62 -0.06
CA TYR A 108 -2.87 9.58 -0.06
C TYR A 108 -3.37 8.12 -0.15
N PRO A 109 -4.16 7.61 0.82
CA PRO A 109 -4.70 6.26 0.80
C PRO A 109 -5.69 6.04 -0.33
N GLU A 110 -6.41 7.08 -0.75
CA GLU A 110 -7.36 6.99 -1.86
C GLU A 110 -6.67 6.80 -3.22
N MET A 111 -5.37 7.11 -3.32
CA MET A 111 -4.58 6.92 -4.53
C MET A 111 -3.94 5.53 -4.52
N VAL A 112 -4.75 4.48 -4.71
CA VAL A 112 -4.32 3.07 -4.57
C VAL A 112 -3.14 2.70 -5.49
N LEU A 113 -3.07 3.31 -6.66
CA LEU A 113 -1.97 3.10 -7.62
C LEU A 113 -0.69 3.88 -7.26
N HIS A 114 -0.75 4.75 -6.26
CA HIS A 114 0.40 5.48 -5.72
C HIS A 114 0.86 4.76 -4.45
N GLY A 115 1.76 3.80 -4.62
CA GLY A 115 2.10 2.81 -3.59
C GLY A 115 2.70 3.37 -2.30
N ASP A 116 3.16 4.63 -2.30
CA ASP A 116 3.94 5.19 -1.20
C ASP A 116 3.20 5.28 0.14
N PHE A 117 1.88 5.48 0.12
CA PHE A 117 1.08 5.47 1.36
C PHE A 117 1.18 4.12 2.08
N PHE A 118 1.22 3.02 1.32
CA PHE A 118 1.31 1.66 1.85
C PHE A 118 2.76 1.22 2.14
N ALA A 119 3.74 1.95 1.59
CA ALA A 119 5.16 1.71 1.83
C ALA A 119 5.61 2.25 3.20
N ASN A 120 5.00 3.33 3.70
CA ASN A 120 5.42 3.99 4.94
C ASN A 120 6.91 4.41 4.86
N LYS A 121 7.17 5.38 3.97
CA LYS A 121 8.46 6.02 3.69
C LYS A 121 9.12 6.56 4.96
N GLY A 122 10.45 6.63 4.93
CA GLY A 122 11.22 6.99 6.10
C GLY A 122 12.71 7.04 5.83
N ALA A 123 13.48 7.07 6.90
CA ALA A 123 14.92 7.03 6.87
C ALA A 123 15.46 6.01 7.89
N ALA A 124 16.42 5.20 7.48
CA ALA A 124 17.18 4.37 8.39
C ALA A 124 18.45 5.10 8.84
N MET A 125 18.83 4.93 10.10
CA MET A 125 20.13 5.31 10.65
C MET A 125 20.87 4.05 11.08
N VAL A 126 22.13 3.91 10.68
CA VAL A 126 22.99 2.78 10.99
C VAL A 126 24.35 3.28 11.43
N ARG A 127 24.81 2.88 12.61
CA ARG A 127 26.19 3.13 13.05
C ARG A 127 27.03 1.90 12.76
N VAL A 128 28.17 2.11 12.11
CA VAL A 128 29.13 1.06 11.76
C VAL A 128 30.50 1.35 12.33
N MET A 129 31.22 0.30 12.69
CA MET A 129 32.55 0.38 13.30
C MET A 129 33.64 0.12 12.25
N VAL A 130 34.25 1.19 11.74
CA VAL A 130 35.30 1.11 10.72
C VAL A 130 36.65 0.85 11.42
N PRO A 131 37.32 -0.29 11.15
CA PRO A 131 38.61 -0.59 11.74
C PRO A 131 39.69 0.35 11.18
N VAL A 132 40.53 0.87 12.07
CA VAL A 132 41.62 1.78 11.77
C VAL A 132 42.92 1.20 12.32
N THR A 133 43.91 1.02 11.45
CA THR A 133 45.28 0.70 11.85
C THR A 133 46.04 2.00 12.11
N MET A 134 46.66 2.12 13.29
CA MET A 134 47.47 3.29 13.63
C MET A 134 48.82 3.26 12.91
N GLU A 135 49.39 4.44 12.61
CA GLU A 135 50.66 4.59 11.89
C GLU A 135 51.85 3.94 12.62
N ASP A 136 51.76 3.77 13.94
CA ASP A 136 52.78 3.16 14.80
C ASP A 136 52.69 1.63 14.90
N GLY A 137 51.75 0.99 14.18
CA GLY A 137 51.56 -0.46 14.21
C GLY A 137 50.89 -0.97 15.49
N SER A 138 50.39 -0.10 16.37
CA SER A 138 49.62 -0.47 17.56
C SER A 138 48.22 -1.00 17.21
N ALA A 139 47.53 -1.56 18.20
CA ALA A 139 46.26 -2.27 18.03
C ALA A 139 45.20 -1.48 17.24
N ALA A 140 44.50 -2.17 16.34
CA ALA A 140 43.44 -1.57 15.53
C ALA A 140 42.33 -0.98 16.42
N LYS A 141 42.06 0.31 16.28
CA LYS A 141 40.90 0.98 16.92
C LYS A 141 39.78 1.05 15.90
N ALA A 142 38.54 0.84 16.31
CA ALA A 142 37.41 1.12 15.43
C ALA A 142 36.92 2.56 15.63
N GLN A 143 36.63 3.25 14.53
CA GLN A 143 35.98 4.57 14.52
C GLN A 143 34.55 4.41 14.00
N GLU A 144 33.63 5.10 14.66
CA GLU A 144 32.22 5.01 14.31
C GLU A 144 31.88 5.92 13.12
N VAL A 145 31.12 5.38 12.17
CA VAL A 145 30.54 6.12 11.05
C VAL A 145 29.03 5.94 11.11
N THR A 146 28.30 7.05 11.03
CA THR A 146 26.83 7.07 10.97
C THR A 146 26.38 7.15 9.52
N LEU A 147 25.58 6.18 9.11
CA LEU A 147 25.00 6.04 7.80
C LEU A 147 23.52 6.38 7.88
N TYR A 148 23.02 7.17 6.94
CA TYR A 148 21.60 7.37 6.73
C TYR A 148 21.20 6.91 5.33
N THR A 149 20.13 6.13 5.21
CA THR A 149 19.49 5.82 3.93
C THR A 149 18.03 6.26 3.97
N THR A 150 17.55 6.92 2.91
CA THR A 150 16.15 7.35 2.81
C THR A 150 15.55 7.05 1.45
N HIS A 151 14.22 6.96 1.43
CA HIS A 151 13.42 6.91 0.22
C HIS A 151 12.24 7.86 0.42
N LEU A 152 12.22 8.98 -0.30
CA LEU A 152 11.12 9.95 -0.23
C LEU A 152 9.94 9.52 -1.12
N VAL A 153 8.77 10.14 -0.91
CA VAL A 153 7.57 9.87 -1.73
C VAL A 153 7.81 10.25 -3.20
N ALA A 154 7.32 9.44 -4.14
CA ALA A 154 7.61 9.62 -5.55
C ALA A 154 6.86 10.79 -6.20
N VAL A 155 7.31 11.17 -7.40
CA VAL A 155 6.61 12.08 -8.30
C VAL A 155 5.75 11.24 -9.26
N TYR A 156 4.43 11.41 -9.21
CA TYR A 156 3.48 10.65 -10.04
C TYR A 156 2.93 11.44 -11.23
N GLU A 157 3.46 12.63 -11.47
CA GLU A 157 2.98 13.54 -12.51
C GLU A 157 4.11 14.35 -13.15
N LYS A 158 3.89 14.72 -14.41
CA LYS A 158 4.92 15.35 -15.22
C LYS A 158 4.94 16.82 -14.89
N VAL A 159 5.82 17.21 -13.96
CA VAL A 159 5.85 18.57 -13.39
C VAL A 159 6.03 19.63 -14.48
N SER A 160 6.80 19.32 -15.53
CA SER A 160 6.97 20.17 -16.72
C SER A 160 5.68 20.50 -17.48
N GLN A 161 4.60 19.72 -17.32
CA GLN A 161 3.30 19.96 -17.95
C GLN A 161 2.31 20.69 -17.02
N LEU A 162 2.66 20.89 -15.76
CA LEU A 162 1.81 21.64 -14.83
C LEU A 162 1.90 23.13 -15.11
N SER A 163 0.77 23.83 -14.96
CA SER A 163 0.74 25.30 -15.06
C SER A 163 1.64 26.00 -14.03
N SER A 164 1.98 25.30 -12.94
CA SER A 164 2.87 25.77 -11.90
C SER A 164 3.38 24.57 -11.10
N TRP A 165 4.66 24.60 -10.70
CA TRP A 165 5.25 23.59 -9.82
C TRP A 165 4.50 23.45 -8.48
N LYS A 166 3.86 24.54 -8.00
CA LYS A 166 3.05 24.55 -6.77
C LYS A 166 1.84 23.61 -6.84
N ARG A 167 1.49 23.12 -8.04
CA ARG A 167 0.35 22.22 -8.23
C ARG A 167 0.72 20.74 -8.13
N GLU A 168 2.00 20.43 -8.05
CA GLU A 168 2.46 19.06 -7.89
C GLU A 168 1.97 18.51 -6.55
N ARG A 169 1.31 17.35 -6.59
CA ARG A 169 0.49 16.81 -5.50
C ARG A 169 1.29 16.37 -4.29
N TYR A 170 2.49 15.85 -4.51
CA TYR A 170 3.34 15.23 -3.49
C TYR A 170 4.49 16.13 -3.02
N LEU A 171 4.69 17.29 -3.62
CA LEU A 171 5.70 18.26 -3.22
C LEU A 171 5.61 18.64 -1.73
N PRO A 172 4.43 18.96 -1.14
CA PRO A 172 4.38 19.28 0.28
C PRO A 172 4.72 18.07 1.16
N PHE A 173 4.47 16.85 0.67
CA PHE A 173 4.87 15.62 1.36
C PHE A 173 6.38 15.44 1.31
N ARG A 174 7.02 15.54 0.14
CA ARG A 174 8.49 15.42 0.04
C ARG A 174 9.21 16.52 0.81
N ILE A 175 8.73 17.77 0.77
CA ILE A 175 9.28 18.86 1.59
C ILE A 175 9.16 18.53 3.08
N SER A 176 7.98 18.09 3.54
CA SER A 176 7.76 17.71 4.94
C SER A 176 8.65 16.55 5.37
N GLN A 177 8.85 15.57 4.50
CA GLN A 177 9.75 14.44 4.72
C GLN A 177 11.22 14.90 4.79
N ALA A 178 11.66 15.81 3.93
CA ALA A 178 13.01 16.36 3.96
C ALA A 178 13.29 17.18 5.23
N ILE A 179 12.31 17.96 5.71
CA ILE A 179 12.38 18.66 7.01
C ILE A 179 12.49 17.64 8.14
N SER A 180 11.58 16.64 8.18
CA SER A 180 11.61 15.58 9.19
C SER A 180 12.90 14.77 9.16
N PHE A 181 13.50 14.59 7.98
CA PHE A 181 14.77 13.89 7.84
C PHE A 181 15.94 14.70 8.42
N ALA A 182 15.97 16.02 8.18
CA ALA A 182 16.95 16.90 8.81
C ALA A 182 16.81 16.88 10.34
N ASP A 183 15.59 17.00 10.87
CA ASP A 183 15.33 16.94 12.32
C ASP A 183 15.77 15.58 12.92
N PHE A 184 15.53 14.49 12.19
CA PHE A 184 15.97 13.16 12.58
C PHE A 184 17.49 13.04 12.65
N ILE A 185 18.23 13.57 11.66
CA ILE A 185 19.70 13.60 11.67
C ILE A 185 20.20 14.42 12.86
N VAL A 186 19.65 15.61 13.07
CA VAL A 186 20.02 16.50 14.19
C VAL A 186 19.75 15.85 15.55
N SER A 187 18.65 15.10 15.67
CA SER A 187 18.28 14.42 16.91
C SER A 187 19.11 13.16 17.20
N THR A 188 19.82 12.63 16.20
CA THR A 188 20.51 11.33 16.31
C THR A 188 22.01 11.38 16.04
N SER A 189 22.57 12.55 15.77
CA SER A 189 23.99 12.75 15.50
C SER A 189 24.46 14.12 16.01
N ARG A 190 25.75 14.38 15.88
CA ARG A 190 26.35 15.71 16.09
C ARG A 190 27.02 16.20 14.81
N PRO A 191 27.17 17.52 14.62
CA PRO A 191 27.89 18.08 13.46
C PRO A 191 29.32 17.57 13.26
N THR A 192 29.97 17.12 14.33
CA THR A 192 31.33 16.57 14.33
C THR A 192 31.40 15.08 14.00
N ASP A 193 30.26 14.38 13.95
CA ASP A 193 30.24 12.95 13.67
C ASP A 193 30.58 12.67 12.19
N ARG A 194 31.09 11.47 11.90
CA ARG A 194 31.31 10.97 10.54
C ARG A 194 29.98 10.53 9.94
N ILE A 195 29.40 11.34 9.06
CA ILE A 195 28.07 11.10 8.50
C ILE A 195 28.15 10.88 6.99
N ILE A 196 27.47 9.82 6.53
CA ILE A 196 27.20 9.56 5.12
C ILE A 196 25.68 9.41 4.96
N ILE A 197 25.10 10.17 4.04
CA ILE A 197 23.68 10.11 3.68
C ILE A 197 23.58 9.60 2.26
N GLY A 198 22.77 8.58 2.01
CA GLY A 198 22.41 8.12 0.67
C GLY A 198 20.91 7.95 0.54
N GLY A 199 20.39 7.87 -0.68
CA GLY A 199 18.97 7.60 -0.86
C GLY A 199 18.43 7.95 -2.22
N ASP A 200 17.20 7.52 -2.43
CA ASP A 200 16.33 8.00 -3.49
C ASP A 200 15.45 9.11 -2.93
N PHE A 201 15.75 10.35 -3.30
CA PHE A 201 15.02 11.51 -2.83
C PHE A 201 13.82 11.84 -3.72
N ASN A 202 13.64 11.14 -4.85
CA ASN A 202 12.61 11.45 -5.84
C ASN A 202 12.61 12.93 -6.31
N CYS A 203 13.73 13.64 -6.13
CA CYS A 203 13.86 15.05 -6.48
C CYS A 203 15.32 15.42 -6.78
N SER A 204 15.51 16.48 -7.56
CA SER A 204 16.85 16.93 -7.95
C SER A 204 17.64 17.55 -6.81
N GLN A 205 18.96 17.59 -6.92
CA GLN A 205 19.83 18.23 -5.92
C GLN A 205 19.51 19.72 -5.68
N ARG A 206 18.97 20.41 -6.70
CA ARG A 206 18.55 21.83 -6.58
C ARG A 206 17.06 21.99 -6.27
N SER A 207 16.36 20.92 -5.91
CA SER A 207 14.95 20.96 -5.50
C SER A 207 14.77 21.71 -4.17
N LEU A 208 13.55 22.14 -3.86
CA LEU A 208 13.26 22.80 -2.57
C LEU A 208 13.44 21.81 -1.41
N GLU A 209 13.14 20.53 -1.65
CA GLU A 209 13.25 19.43 -0.72
C GLU A 209 14.70 19.24 -0.24
N VAL A 210 15.64 19.04 -1.17
CA VAL A 210 17.07 18.86 -0.85
C VAL A 210 17.65 20.15 -0.28
N GLN A 211 17.30 21.31 -0.85
CA GLN A 211 17.74 22.60 -0.32
C GLN A 211 17.31 22.79 1.13
N MET A 212 16.06 22.48 1.47
CA MET A 212 15.61 22.64 2.86
C MET A 212 16.31 21.71 3.82
N MET A 213 16.51 20.44 3.45
CA MET A 213 17.28 19.52 4.28
C MET A 213 18.68 20.08 4.55
N LEU A 214 19.39 20.52 3.51
CA LEU A 214 20.76 21.03 3.64
C LEU A 214 20.82 22.35 4.43
N ILE A 215 19.86 23.26 4.23
CA ILE A 215 19.76 24.53 4.98
C ILE A 215 19.55 24.26 6.46
N LEU A 216 18.62 23.36 6.82
CA LEU A 216 18.36 23.00 8.21
C LEU A 216 19.60 22.38 8.86
N LEU A 217 20.23 21.40 8.19
CA LEU A 217 21.47 20.79 8.68
C LEU A 217 22.58 21.84 8.88
N LYS A 218 22.79 22.73 7.92
CA LYS A 218 23.76 23.84 8.03
C LYS A 218 23.48 24.75 9.23
N ARG A 219 22.21 25.06 9.50
CA ARG A 219 21.80 25.87 10.66
C ARG A 219 22.17 25.23 11.99
N TYR A 220 22.17 23.90 12.06
CA TYR A 220 22.64 23.14 13.22
C TYR A 220 24.17 22.87 13.20
N GLY A 221 24.90 23.46 12.26
CA GLY A 221 26.37 23.39 12.20
C GLY A 221 26.93 22.24 11.35
N TYR A 222 26.09 21.47 10.66
CA TYR A 222 26.54 20.39 9.79
C TYR A 222 27.07 20.96 8.46
N ASP A 223 28.24 20.50 8.03
CA ASP A 223 28.77 20.78 6.69
C ASP A 223 28.62 19.56 5.79
N MET A 224 27.49 19.48 5.08
CA MET A 224 27.18 18.37 4.18
C MET A 224 27.56 18.71 2.73
N HIS A 225 28.25 17.80 2.06
CA HIS A 225 28.67 17.95 0.66
C HIS A 225 28.12 16.83 -0.20
N SER A 226 27.61 17.15 -1.39
CA SER A 226 27.14 16.13 -2.35
C SER A 226 28.31 15.52 -3.11
N VAL A 227 28.20 14.24 -3.47
CA VAL A 227 29.23 13.57 -4.29
C VAL A 227 29.06 13.86 -5.78
N LEU A 228 27.85 14.22 -6.24
CA LEU A 228 27.57 14.54 -7.64
C LEU A 228 27.33 16.04 -7.82
N PRO A 229 27.70 16.60 -8.99
CA PRO A 229 27.31 17.94 -9.37
C PRO A 229 25.84 17.96 -9.82
N PRO A 230 25.16 19.12 -9.72
CA PRO A 230 23.83 19.27 -10.27
C PRO A 230 23.90 19.35 -11.81
N PRO A 231 23.24 18.43 -12.56
CA PRO A 231 23.36 18.33 -14.03
C PRO A 231 22.99 19.62 -14.75
N ARG A 232 22.00 20.36 -14.23
CA ARG A 232 21.58 21.64 -14.81
C ARG A 232 22.67 22.72 -14.71
N ALA A 233 23.40 22.80 -13.59
CA ALA A 233 24.46 23.78 -13.46
C ALA A 233 25.59 23.56 -14.47
N LEU A 234 25.89 22.29 -14.77
CA LEU A 234 26.85 21.92 -15.81
C LEU A 234 26.34 22.30 -17.21
N ARG A 235 25.05 22.07 -17.50
CA ARG A 235 24.44 22.48 -18.78
C ARG A 235 24.37 24.00 -18.96
N ASP A 236 24.10 24.72 -17.88
CA ASP A 236 24.02 26.19 -17.89
C ASP A 236 25.41 26.82 -18.07
N ALA A 237 26.46 26.19 -17.54
CA ALA A 237 27.85 26.62 -17.71
C ALA A 237 28.47 26.20 -19.05
N ALA A 238 27.89 25.21 -19.74
CA ALA A 238 28.40 24.65 -20.99
C ALA A 238 28.21 25.60 -22.18
N THR A 239 29.30 25.87 -22.89
CA THR A 239 29.31 26.75 -24.08
C THR A 239 29.17 25.97 -25.38
N ALA A 240 29.58 24.69 -25.40
CA ALA A 240 29.47 23.79 -26.54
C ALA A 240 28.36 22.73 -26.36
N GLU A 241 27.78 22.27 -27.47
CA GLU A 241 26.70 21.26 -27.48
C GLU A 241 27.17 19.90 -26.89
N GLN A 242 28.43 19.55 -27.13
CA GLN A 242 29.08 18.34 -26.61
C GLN A 242 29.26 18.36 -25.07
N GLU A 243 29.45 19.54 -24.47
CA GLU A 243 29.49 19.73 -23.02
C GLU A 243 28.09 19.62 -22.40
N ARG A 244 27.05 20.07 -23.13
CA ARG A 244 25.64 19.91 -22.71
C ARG A 244 25.19 18.44 -22.72
N GLU A 245 25.69 17.64 -23.66
CA GLU A 245 25.51 16.19 -23.67
C GLU A 245 26.27 15.51 -22.52
N GLY A 246 27.46 16.02 -22.15
CA GLY A 246 28.23 15.56 -21.00
C GLY A 246 27.45 15.64 -19.67
N GLY A 247 26.63 16.67 -19.50
CA GLY A 247 25.76 16.84 -18.32
C GLY A 247 24.74 15.70 -18.12
N GLN A 248 24.35 15.00 -19.20
CA GLN A 248 23.35 13.93 -19.12
C GLN A 248 23.85 12.68 -18.39
N ARG A 249 25.18 12.50 -18.34
CA ARG A 249 25.83 11.36 -17.66
C ARG A 249 25.65 11.39 -16.14
N PHE A 250 25.21 12.52 -15.58
CA PHE A 250 24.96 12.70 -14.15
C PHE A 250 23.50 12.47 -13.75
N PHE A 251 22.61 12.15 -14.70
CA PHE A 251 21.26 11.73 -14.38
C PHE A 251 21.27 10.31 -13.82
N THR A 252 20.48 10.08 -12.77
CA THR A 252 20.32 8.76 -12.13
C THR A 252 19.01 8.09 -12.56
N TYR A 253 18.13 8.84 -13.22
CA TYR A 253 16.88 8.36 -13.79
C TYR A 253 16.69 8.96 -15.19
N SER A 254 16.75 8.13 -16.23
CA SER A 254 16.86 8.60 -17.62
C SER A 254 16.13 7.68 -18.60
N ASP A 255 15.74 8.22 -19.76
CA ASP A 255 15.15 7.50 -20.89
C ASP A 255 16.15 6.58 -21.61
N SER A 256 17.45 6.81 -21.41
CA SER A 256 18.53 5.92 -21.81
C SER A 256 18.45 4.56 -21.12
N ASN A 257 17.78 4.50 -19.96
CA ASN A 257 17.44 3.24 -19.32
C ASN A 257 16.22 2.62 -20.03
N THR A 258 16.39 1.39 -20.54
CA THR A 258 15.34 0.68 -21.30
C THR A 258 14.03 0.51 -20.52
N PHE A 259 14.04 0.48 -19.18
CA PHE A 259 12.80 0.39 -18.39
C PHE A 259 12.00 1.70 -18.38
N ASN A 260 12.68 2.84 -18.56
CA ASN A 260 12.06 4.17 -18.55
C ASN A 260 11.69 4.67 -19.95
N SER A 261 12.12 3.98 -21.01
CA SER A 261 11.82 4.40 -22.38
C SER A 261 10.31 4.50 -22.64
N MET A 262 9.90 5.47 -23.46
CA MET A 262 8.49 5.73 -23.80
C MET A 262 7.76 4.57 -24.50
N LYS A 263 8.49 3.53 -24.92
CA LYS A 263 7.93 2.31 -25.54
C LYS A 263 7.62 1.21 -24.52
N THR A 264 8.24 1.26 -23.35
CA THR A 264 8.26 0.17 -22.35
C THR A 264 7.74 0.59 -20.98
N SER A 265 7.60 1.91 -20.74
CA SER A 265 7.17 2.45 -19.45
C SER A 265 5.73 2.05 -19.08
N TYR A 266 5.59 1.32 -17.98
CA TYR A 266 4.30 1.00 -17.35
C TYR A 266 3.50 2.25 -16.98
N PHE A 267 4.21 3.31 -16.56
CA PHE A 267 3.63 4.59 -16.20
C PHE A 267 2.89 5.28 -17.35
N LYS A 268 3.29 5.03 -18.61
CA LYS A 268 2.56 5.54 -19.79
C LYS A 268 1.17 4.89 -19.94
N LEU A 269 1.04 3.60 -19.63
CA LEU A 269 -0.26 2.91 -19.65
C LEU A 269 -1.22 3.50 -18.60
N LEU A 270 -0.67 4.02 -17.50
CA LEU A 270 -1.42 4.66 -16.42
C LEU A 270 -1.49 6.19 -16.53
N LYS A 271 -0.85 6.81 -17.54
CA LYS A 271 -0.67 8.28 -17.65
C LYS A 271 -0.04 8.94 -16.42
N LEU A 272 0.74 8.17 -15.65
CA LEU A 272 1.43 8.60 -14.43
C LEU A 272 2.89 8.91 -14.76
N GLU A 273 3.14 9.85 -15.68
CA GLU A 273 4.50 10.18 -16.14
C GLU A 273 5.20 11.09 -15.12
N ALA A 274 6.44 10.81 -14.72
CA ALA A 274 7.30 11.75 -13.99
C ALA A 274 8.18 12.57 -14.96
N ASP A 275 8.86 13.61 -14.47
CA ASP A 275 9.86 14.32 -15.27
C ASP A 275 11.14 13.47 -15.41
N ILE A 276 11.46 13.09 -16.65
CA ILE A 276 12.66 12.34 -17.04
C ILE A 276 13.33 13.12 -18.19
N PRO A 277 14.67 13.25 -18.22
CA PRO A 277 15.65 12.73 -17.27
C PRO A 277 15.82 13.58 -15.99
N SER A 278 16.21 12.92 -14.90
CA SER A 278 16.35 13.48 -13.55
C SER A 278 17.51 12.86 -12.76
N GLN A 279 18.06 13.60 -11.81
CA GLN A 279 19.04 13.10 -10.82
C GLN A 279 18.34 13.04 -9.47
N ILE A 280 17.84 11.87 -9.08
CA ILE A 280 16.99 11.69 -7.91
C ILE A 280 17.65 10.86 -6.81
N ASP A 281 18.71 10.13 -7.14
CA ASP A 281 19.54 9.38 -6.21
C ASP A 281 20.74 10.23 -5.80
N HIS A 282 21.00 10.34 -4.50
CA HIS A 282 22.04 11.24 -3.98
C HIS A 282 22.89 10.56 -2.92
N ILE A 283 24.17 10.95 -2.86
CA ILE A 283 25.02 10.75 -1.67
C ILE A 283 25.50 12.11 -1.19
N PHE A 284 25.40 12.34 0.12
CA PHE A 284 26.01 13.45 0.84
C PHE A 284 26.95 12.93 1.93
N PHE A 285 28.01 13.65 2.23
CA PHE A 285 28.94 13.31 3.31
C PHE A 285 29.30 14.53 4.15
N SER A 286 29.62 14.32 5.43
CA SER A 286 30.03 15.38 6.36
C SER A 286 31.50 15.76 6.16
N ARG A 287 31.77 17.06 6.05
CA ARG A 287 33.11 17.65 6.15
C ARG A 287 33.34 18.21 7.55
N PRO A 288 34.59 18.27 8.04
CA PRO A 288 35.81 17.79 7.39
C PRO A 288 36.07 16.28 7.58
N ALA A 289 35.14 15.54 8.17
CA ALA A 289 35.30 14.12 8.52
C ALA A 289 35.63 13.22 7.31
N PHE A 290 35.10 13.57 6.13
CA PHE A 290 35.41 12.93 4.86
C PHE A 290 35.93 13.93 3.83
N ALA A 291 36.75 13.44 2.91
CA ALA A 291 37.09 14.09 1.65
C ALA A 291 36.69 13.20 0.48
N LEU A 292 36.11 13.77 -0.58
CA LEU A 292 35.85 13.02 -1.81
C LEU A 292 37.18 12.72 -2.52
N ARG A 293 37.36 11.47 -2.96
CA ARG A 293 38.57 10.99 -3.64
C ARG A 293 38.22 10.43 -5.01
N GLN A 294 39.20 10.41 -5.90
CA GLN A 294 39.01 9.92 -7.26
C GLN A 294 38.82 8.41 -7.24
N PHE A 295 37.67 7.93 -7.72
CA PHE A 295 37.35 6.51 -7.81
C PHE A 295 37.65 5.97 -9.21
N ALA A 296 38.91 6.06 -9.64
CA ALA A 296 39.31 5.77 -11.03
C ALA A 296 39.18 4.28 -11.43
N ASP A 297 39.21 3.39 -10.44
CA ASP A 297 39.20 1.94 -10.60
C ASP A 297 37.83 1.30 -10.29
N CYS A 298 36.75 2.10 -10.25
CA CYS A 298 35.40 1.59 -10.06
C CYS A 298 35.01 0.68 -11.25
N PRO A 299 34.72 -0.62 -11.03
CA PRO A 299 34.45 -1.56 -12.13
C PRO A 299 33.07 -1.39 -12.78
N ASP A 300 32.15 -0.69 -12.12
CA ASP A 300 30.74 -0.58 -12.52
C ASP A 300 30.40 0.74 -13.22
N VAL A 301 31.39 1.62 -13.40
CA VAL A 301 31.23 2.88 -14.12
C VAL A 301 31.38 2.65 -15.63
N ALA A 302 30.68 3.45 -16.44
CA ALA A 302 30.83 3.39 -17.89
C ALA A 302 32.21 3.88 -18.33
N ASP A 303 32.70 3.31 -19.44
CA ASP A 303 33.98 3.71 -20.03
C ASP A 303 33.94 5.19 -20.44
N GLY A 304 34.98 5.95 -20.06
CA GLY A 304 35.06 7.39 -20.34
C GLY A 304 34.16 8.27 -19.47
N TYR A 305 33.64 7.76 -18.34
CA TYR A 305 32.98 8.60 -17.34
C TYR A 305 33.98 9.53 -16.63
N PRO A 306 33.65 10.82 -16.43
CA PRO A 306 34.55 11.75 -15.76
C PRO A 306 34.62 11.49 -14.24
N CYS A 307 35.70 10.84 -13.79
CA CYS A 307 35.98 10.64 -12.35
C CYS A 307 36.50 11.92 -11.65
N ALA A 308 36.75 12.99 -12.41
CA ALA A 308 37.10 14.31 -11.91
C ALA A 308 36.47 15.40 -12.80
N LEU A 309 36.14 16.54 -12.21
CA LEU A 309 35.58 17.72 -12.88
C LEU A 309 36.39 18.95 -12.45
N GLN A 310 36.90 19.72 -13.41
CA GLN A 310 37.73 20.92 -13.14
C GLN A 310 38.84 20.64 -12.10
N ASP A 311 39.55 19.52 -12.27
CA ASP A 311 40.62 19.04 -11.37
C ASP A 311 40.18 18.68 -9.93
N ALA A 312 38.88 18.61 -9.64
CA ALA A 312 38.35 18.12 -8.38
C ALA A 312 37.78 16.69 -8.51
N PRO A 313 37.94 15.81 -7.50
CA PRO A 313 37.31 14.50 -7.46
C PRO A 313 35.79 14.58 -7.59
N ASN A 314 35.19 13.60 -8.25
CA ASN A 314 33.76 13.53 -8.49
C ASN A 314 33.20 12.13 -8.18
N GLY A 315 31.97 12.07 -7.70
CA GLY A 315 31.20 10.83 -7.58
C GLY A 315 30.84 10.25 -8.96
N LEU A 316 30.37 9.00 -8.97
CA LEU A 316 30.13 8.25 -10.19
C LEU A 316 28.67 7.84 -10.30
N VAL A 317 28.12 7.89 -11.50
CA VAL A 317 26.88 7.19 -11.85
C VAL A 317 27.25 5.83 -12.42
N VAL A 318 26.78 4.76 -11.78
CA VAL A 318 27.14 3.36 -12.06
C VAL A 318 25.93 2.54 -12.50
N PHE A 319 26.18 1.32 -13.02
CA PHE A 319 25.15 0.40 -13.51
C PHE A 319 24.33 0.94 -14.70
N THR A 320 24.98 1.74 -15.56
CA THR A 320 24.35 2.30 -16.76
C THR A 320 24.29 1.33 -17.94
N LYS A 321 25.05 0.24 -17.89
CA LYS A 321 25.11 -0.80 -18.93
C LYS A 321 23.98 -1.83 -18.76
N ASN A 322 23.50 -2.39 -19.87
CA ASN A 322 22.60 -3.54 -19.85
C ASN A 322 23.41 -4.81 -19.59
N GLU A 323 23.43 -5.28 -18.34
CA GLU A 323 24.25 -6.44 -17.92
C GLU A 323 23.43 -7.63 -17.40
N VAL A 324 22.11 -7.49 -17.26
CA VAL A 324 21.24 -8.57 -16.81
C VAL A 324 20.78 -9.40 -17.99
N HIS A 325 21.42 -10.56 -18.18
CA HIS A 325 21.05 -11.50 -19.22
C HIS A 325 19.81 -12.32 -18.81
N VAL A 326 18.80 -12.35 -19.67
CA VAL A 326 17.61 -13.18 -19.49
C VAL A 326 17.42 -14.04 -20.73
N PRO A 327 17.67 -15.36 -20.64
CA PRO A 327 17.58 -16.22 -21.80
C PRO A 327 16.14 -16.26 -22.34
N PRO A 328 15.95 -16.42 -23.66
CA PRO A 328 14.63 -16.52 -24.24
C PRO A 328 13.89 -17.72 -23.63
N HIS A 329 12.79 -17.44 -22.91
CA HIS A 329 11.86 -18.49 -22.50
C HIS A 329 11.38 -19.25 -23.73
N SER A 330 11.35 -20.60 -23.65
CA SER A 330 10.78 -21.44 -24.71
C SER A 330 9.37 -20.93 -25.04
N ALA A 331 9.07 -20.82 -26.34
CA ALA A 331 7.82 -20.26 -26.86
C ALA A 331 6.54 -20.93 -26.31
N TRP A 332 6.69 -22.06 -25.61
CA TRP A 332 5.64 -22.84 -24.99
C TRP A 332 4.91 -22.10 -23.85
N CYS A 333 5.62 -21.41 -22.94
CA CYS A 333 4.96 -20.72 -21.82
C CYS A 333 4.19 -19.48 -22.26
N ARG A 334 4.69 -18.75 -23.28
CA ARG A 334 3.95 -17.64 -23.90
C ARG A 334 2.66 -18.14 -24.55
N SER A 335 2.73 -19.25 -25.29
CA SER A 335 1.56 -19.89 -25.91
C SER A 335 0.49 -20.28 -24.89
N LEU A 336 0.88 -20.81 -23.73
CA LEU A 336 -0.05 -21.29 -22.70
C LEU A 336 -0.78 -20.12 -22.01
N TRP A 337 -0.05 -19.08 -21.62
CA TRP A 337 -0.65 -17.87 -21.04
C TRP A 337 -1.53 -17.11 -22.04
N HIS A 338 -1.12 -17.02 -23.32
CA HIS A 338 -1.95 -16.43 -24.37
C HIS A 338 -3.21 -17.25 -24.64
N GLN A 339 -3.13 -18.59 -24.62
CA GLN A 339 -4.31 -19.47 -24.76
C GLN A 339 -5.27 -19.34 -23.58
N LEU A 340 -4.76 -19.25 -22.35
CA LEU A 340 -5.57 -19.06 -21.15
C LEU A 340 -6.25 -17.69 -21.09
N LEU A 341 -5.57 -16.62 -21.55
CA LEU A 341 -6.10 -15.26 -21.50
C LEU A 341 -7.03 -14.90 -22.67
N THR A 342 -6.85 -15.51 -23.84
CA THR A 342 -7.59 -15.10 -25.06
C THR A 342 -8.56 -16.15 -25.59
N GLY A 343 -8.56 -17.37 -25.05
CA GLY A 343 -9.45 -18.47 -25.46
C GLY A 343 -9.28 -18.94 -26.91
N LYS A 344 -8.30 -18.40 -27.67
CA LYS A 344 -8.08 -18.72 -29.08
C LYS A 344 -6.82 -19.58 -29.23
N ARG A 345 -6.98 -20.75 -29.85
CA ARG A 345 -5.83 -21.53 -30.37
C ARG A 345 -5.26 -20.80 -31.59
N VAL A 346 -3.97 -20.51 -31.57
CA VAL A 346 -3.23 -20.11 -32.77
C VAL A 346 -3.01 -21.36 -33.64
N PRO A 347 -3.25 -21.34 -34.97
CA PRO A 347 -2.97 -22.48 -35.82
C PRO A 347 -1.46 -22.72 -35.91
N ARG A 348 -1.04 -23.98 -35.76
CA ARG A 348 0.31 -24.41 -36.14
C ARG A 348 0.47 -24.20 -37.65
N GLY A 349 1.27 -23.22 -38.05
CA GLY A 349 1.73 -23.08 -39.42
C GLY A 349 2.59 -24.29 -39.80
N ALA A 350 2.05 -25.13 -40.69
CA ALA A 350 2.80 -26.18 -41.36
C ALA A 350 3.49 -25.56 -42.58
N ASN A 351 4.80 -25.29 -42.45
CA ASN A 351 5.64 -25.22 -43.63
C ASN A 351 6.09 -26.65 -43.96
N ALA A 352 5.47 -27.18 -45.01
CA ALA A 352 5.93 -28.36 -45.72
C ALA A 352 7.19 -28.00 -46.51
N THR A 353 8.32 -28.58 -46.13
CA THR A 353 9.32 -29.16 -47.05
C THR A 353 10.35 -29.88 -46.18
N GLY A 354 10.39 -31.19 -46.31
CA GLY A 354 11.29 -32.03 -45.55
C GLY A 354 12.74 -31.82 -45.96
N GLN A 355 13.62 -31.78 -44.96
CA GLN A 355 14.89 -32.47 -45.03
C GLN A 355 15.43 -32.70 -43.62
N LEU A 356 15.78 -33.96 -43.37
CA LEU A 356 16.30 -34.50 -42.15
C LEU A 356 17.80 -34.18 -42.07
N ALA A 357 18.24 -33.31 -41.16
CA ALA A 357 19.66 -33.10 -40.87
C ALA A 357 19.99 -33.60 -39.46
N LYS A 358 20.93 -34.56 -39.41
CA LYS A 358 21.44 -35.29 -38.24
C LYS A 358 22.19 -34.41 -37.23
N PRO A 359 22.36 -34.86 -35.97
CA PRO A 359 23.12 -34.12 -34.96
C PRO A 359 24.63 -34.28 -35.19
N GLY A 360 25.31 -33.17 -35.44
CA GLY A 360 26.78 -33.08 -35.54
C GLY A 360 27.39 -32.49 -34.27
N ARG A 361 28.52 -33.07 -33.86
CA ARG A 361 29.25 -32.89 -32.60
C ARG A 361 30.24 -31.73 -32.67
N LYS A 362 30.31 -30.94 -31.59
CA LYS A 362 31.38 -30.08 -31.03
C LYS A 362 32.27 -29.26 -31.97
N THR A 363 32.43 -27.97 -31.67
CA THR A 363 33.75 -27.31 -31.62
C THR A 363 33.64 -25.98 -30.88
N ALA A 364 34.62 -25.73 -30.00
CA ALA A 364 34.85 -24.44 -29.37
C ALA A 364 35.69 -23.57 -30.32
N SER A 365 35.33 -22.30 -30.48
CA SER A 365 36.26 -21.26 -30.92
C SER A 365 35.76 -19.86 -30.57
N SER A 366 36.64 -19.13 -29.87
CA SER A 366 36.94 -17.70 -29.99
C SER A 366 35.84 -16.65 -29.84
N THR A 367 36.06 -15.84 -28.81
CA THR A 367 35.75 -14.41 -28.67
C THR A 367 35.90 -13.65 -30.00
N GLU A 368 34.82 -13.02 -30.46
CA GLU A 368 34.72 -11.66 -31.01
C GLU A 368 33.43 -11.51 -31.84
N GLY A 369 32.61 -10.52 -31.48
CA GLY A 369 31.34 -10.20 -32.13
C GLY A 369 30.11 -10.61 -31.32
N GLN A 370 29.69 -9.78 -30.36
CA GLN A 370 28.33 -9.86 -29.81
C GLN A 370 27.36 -9.67 -30.98
N SER A 371 26.65 -10.73 -31.35
CA SER A 371 25.64 -10.67 -32.40
C SER A 371 24.51 -9.73 -31.95
N ALA A 372 23.91 -8.98 -32.89
CA ALA A 372 22.79 -8.07 -32.59
C ALA A 372 21.59 -8.78 -31.93
N ASP A 373 21.48 -10.11 -32.10
CA ASP A 373 20.47 -10.95 -31.45
C ASP A 373 20.77 -11.21 -29.96
N ASP A 374 22.04 -11.27 -29.52
CA ASP A 374 22.38 -11.43 -28.11
C ASP A 374 22.08 -10.17 -27.29
N ALA A 375 22.25 -8.98 -27.88
CA ALA A 375 21.94 -7.71 -27.24
C ALA A 375 20.44 -7.56 -26.89
N ALA A 376 19.54 -8.26 -27.60
CA ALA A 376 18.11 -8.27 -27.32
C ALA A 376 17.73 -8.94 -25.98
N HIS A 377 18.69 -9.61 -25.33
CA HIS A 377 18.50 -10.37 -24.10
C HIS A 377 19.16 -9.77 -22.87
N TYR A 378 19.79 -8.60 -22.99
CA TYR A 378 20.39 -7.88 -21.86
C TYR A 378 19.52 -6.71 -21.41
N TYR A 379 19.35 -6.59 -20.10
CA TYR A 379 18.52 -5.59 -19.46
C TYR A 379 19.30 -4.78 -18.41
N PRO A 380 18.85 -3.56 -18.09
CA PRO A 380 19.38 -2.79 -16.97
C PRO A 380 19.23 -3.54 -15.63
N MET A 381 20.09 -3.22 -14.66
CA MET A 381 20.00 -3.80 -13.32
C MET A 381 18.83 -3.24 -12.51
N SER A 382 18.42 -2.00 -12.77
CA SER A 382 17.27 -1.31 -12.16
C SER A 382 16.72 -0.29 -13.15
N ASP A 383 15.54 0.28 -12.88
CA ASP A 383 15.05 1.46 -13.60
C ASP A 383 15.77 2.75 -13.15
N HIS A 384 16.53 2.69 -12.05
CA HIS A 384 17.50 3.69 -11.64
C HIS A 384 18.94 3.29 -12.02
N PHE A 385 19.81 4.29 -12.13
CA PHE A 385 21.26 4.11 -12.08
C PHE A 385 21.76 4.32 -10.65
N GLY A 386 22.84 3.64 -10.27
CA GLY A 386 23.43 3.79 -8.95
C GLY A 386 24.31 5.03 -8.83
N VAL A 387 24.53 5.50 -7.59
CA VAL A 387 25.53 6.54 -7.30
C VAL A 387 26.60 5.95 -6.41
N ALA A 388 27.85 6.02 -6.85
CA ALA A 388 29.02 5.51 -6.13
C ALA A 388 30.00 6.64 -5.79
N ALA A 389 30.72 6.49 -4.68
CA ALA A 389 31.76 7.43 -4.27
C ALA A 389 32.87 6.73 -3.49
N LEU A 390 34.09 7.26 -3.63
CA LEU A 390 35.23 6.90 -2.78
C LEU A 390 35.47 8.05 -1.80
N LEU A 391 35.27 7.79 -0.52
CA LEU A 391 35.45 8.78 0.54
C LEU A 391 36.72 8.47 1.33
N GLY A 392 37.62 9.45 1.46
CA GLY A 392 38.74 9.41 2.38
C GLY A 392 38.29 9.82 3.77
N MET A 393 38.10 8.85 4.66
CA MET A 393 37.73 9.07 6.06
C MET A 393 38.93 9.54 6.86
N ARG A 394 38.84 10.71 7.50
CA ARG A 394 39.90 11.19 8.39
C ARG A 394 39.95 10.39 9.69
N VAL A 395 41.14 9.91 10.01
CA VAL A 395 41.43 9.14 11.21
C VAL A 395 41.76 10.07 12.37
N GLU A 396 41.02 9.95 13.49
CA GLU A 396 41.40 10.65 14.72
C GLU A 396 42.69 10.07 15.32
N LYS A 397 43.66 10.94 15.64
CA LYS A 397 44.87 10.56 16.38
C LYS A 397 44.54 10.34 17.86
N ALA A 398 45.08 9.29 18.45
CA ALA A 398 44.94 8.99 19.88
C ALA A 398 45.55 10.14 20.71
N GLY A 399 44.72 10.93 21.39
CA GLY A 399 45.15 12.05 22.22
C GLY A 399 44.25 13.30 22.16
N SER A 400 43.40 13.44 21.14
CA SER A 400 42.51 14.61 21.01
C SER A 400 41.23 14.53 21.85
N THR A 401 40.98 13.41 22.54
CA THR A 401 39.75 13.18 23.32
C THR A 401 39.74 13.94 24.66
N THR A 402 40.88 14.38 25.17
CA THR A 402 40.98 14.98 26.52
C THR A 402 40.70 16.48 26.56
N ALA A 403 40.58 17.16 25.41
CA ALA A 403 40.33 18.60 25.36
C ALA A 403 38.85 18.99 25.14
N MET A 404 37.94 18.04 24.91
CA MET A 404 36.52 18.33 24.62
C MET A 404 35.51 17.81 25.65
N ILE A 405 35.94 17.18 26.75
CA ILE A 405 35.03 16.55 27.74
C ILE A 405 34.92 17.34 29.06
N CYS A 406 35.53 18.52 29.19
CA CYS A 406 35.45 19.33 30.44
C CYS A 406 35.13 20.82 30.22
N SER A 407 34.17 21.12 29.36
CA SER A 407 33.37 22.34 29.51
C SER A 407 31.92 21.93 29.71
N SER A 408 31.41 22.16 30.91
CA SER A 408 30.00 22.14 31.26
C SER A 408 29.15 22.76 30.13
N PRO A 409 27.90 22.32 29.91
CA PRO A 409 27.00 23.04 29.01
C PRO A 409 26.61 24.34 29.71
N GLU A 410 27.45 25.36 29.59
CA GLU A 410 26.94 26.72 29.67
C GLU A 410 25.89 26.83 28.57
N THR A 411 24.70 27.25 28.99
CA THR A 411 23.58 27.67 28.14
C THR A 411 24.00 28.87 27.29
N GLY A 412 24.91 28.65 26.35
CA GLY A 412 25.31 29.58 25.31
C GLY A 412 24.60 29.16 24.03
N GLY A 413 23.58 29.92 23.63
CA GLY A 413 22.93 29.72 22.35
C GLY A 413 23.98 29.73 21.24
N THR A 414 24.16 28.60 20.58
CA THR A 414 24.95 28.50 19.35
C THR A 414 24.38 29.54 18.40
N ALA A 415 25.12 30.63 18.15
CA ALA A 415 24.67 31.66 17.23
C ALA A 415 24.42 30.99 15.88
N ALA A 416 23.15 30.84 15.52
CA ALA A 416 22.76 30.08 14.35
C ALA A 416 23.44 30.68 13.12
N LEU A 417 24.09 29.83 12.32
CA LEU A 417 24.78 30.27 11.11
C LEU A 417 23.84 31.14 10.26
N ALA A 418 24.31 32.32 9.87
CA ALA A 418 23.52 33.24 9.07
C ALA A 418 23.20 32.60 7.72
N LEU A 419 21.92 32.67 7.31
CA LEU A 419 21.50 32.21 6.00
C LEU A 419 22.04 33.16 4.93
N THR A 420 22.51 32.60 3.83
CA THR A 420 22.78 33.40 2.63
C THR A 420 21.45 33.95 2.07
N PRO A 421 21.47 35.04 1.27
CA PRO A 421 20.25 35.57 0.66
C PRO A 421 19.48 34.54 -0.16
N ASP A 422 20.17 33.59 -0.79
CA ASP A 422 19.56 32.54 -1.62
C ASP A 422 18.89 31.48 -0.76
N GLU A 423 19.54 31.07 0.33
CA GLU A 423 18.97 30.16 1.33
C GLU A 423 17.75 30.78 2.01
N ALA A 424 17.80 32.06 2.37
CA ALA A 424 16.66 32.78 2.94
C ALA A 424 15.48 32.84 1.96
N ARG A 425 15.72 33.04 0.66
CA ARG A 425 14.67 32.99 -0.37
C ARG A 425 14.08 31.60 -0.53
N ALA A 426 14.89 30.54 -0.45
CA ALA A 426 14.42 29.16 -0.50
C ALA A 426 13.51 28.83 0.71
N VAL A 427 13.94 29.21 1.91
CA VAL A 427 13.14 29.07 3.15
C VAL A 427 11.82 29.80 3.02
N GLN A 428 11.84 31.07 2.62
CA GLN A 428 10.60 31.86 2.46
C GLN A 428 9.66 31.24 1.42
N THR A 429 10.20 30.79 0.29
CA THR A 429 9.41 30.12 -0.76
C THR A 429 8.71 28.86 -0.24
N VAL A 430 9.40 28.09 0.61
CA VAL A 430 8.83 26.89 1.23
C VAL A 430 7.79 27.24 2.28
N VAL A 431 8.07 28.23 3.13
CA VAL A 431 7.11 28.73 4.14
C VAL A 431 5.81 29.16 3.46
N ASP A 432 5.88 30.05 2.47
CA ASP A 432 4.69 30.55 1.76
C ASP A 432 3.93 29.40 1.08
N PHE A 433 4.65 28.47 0.44
CA PHE A 433 4.06 27.32 -0.22
C PHE A 433 3.34 26.38 0.76
N LEU A 434 3.95 26.06 1.89
CA LEU A 434 3.36 25.18 2.89
C LEU A 434 2.17 25.86 3.59
N GLU A 435 2.22 27.18 3.84
CA GLU A 435 1.09 27.94 4.39
C GLU A 435 -0.12 27.92 3.45
N ASP A 436 0.09 28.22 2.17
CA ASP A 436 -0.95 28.10 1.14
C ASP A 436 -1.55 26.68 1.13
N TYR A 437 -0.69 25.67 1.29
CA TYR A 437 -1.10 24.27 1.30
C TYR A 437 -1.89 23.88 2.55
N VAL A 438 -1.50 24.38 3.73
CA VAL A 438 -2.24 24.20 4.99
C VAL A 438 -3.64 24.81 4.86
N CYS A 439 -3.75 26.03 4.33
CA CYS A 439 -5.04 26.67 4.07
C CYS A 439 -5.90 25.82 3.12
N LYS A 440 -5.30 25.27 2.06
CA LYS A 440 -5.97 24.34 1.14
C LYS A 440 -6.47 23.08 1.85
N LEU A 441 -5.65 22.41 2.66
CA LEU A 441 -6.05 21.20 3.39
C LEU A 441 -7.18 21.48 4.39
N ARG A 442 -7.09 22.59 5.13
CA ARG A 442 -8.14 23.04 6.07
C ARG A 442 -9.45 23.30 5.34
N SER A 443 -9.40 23.97 4.19
CA SER A 443 -10.56 24.22 3.33
C SER A 443 -11.17 22.92 2.80
N GLN A 444 -10.34 22.01 2.28
CA GLN A 444 -10.79 20.69 1.81
C GLN A 444 -11.40 19.85 2.94
N ALA A 445 -10.82 19.87 4.15
CA ALA A 445 -11.39 19.19 5.31
C ALA A 445 -12.76 19.78 5.68
N LYS A 446 -12.91 21.12 5.65
CA LYS A 446 -14.20 21.81 5.89
C LYS A 446 -15.25 21.44 4.84
N THR A 447 -14.91 21.52 3.55
CA THR A 447 -15.81 21.13 2.45
C THR A 447 -16.20 19.65 2.54
N THR A 448 -15.25 18.76 2.85
CA THR A 448 -15.54 17.34 3.02
C THR A 448 -16.53 17.09 4.17
N ARG A 449 -16.39 17.81 5.30
CA ARG A 449 -17.34 17.74 6.41
C ARG A 449 -18.74 18.14 5.96
N TYR A 450 -18.88 19.22 5.20
CA TYR A 450 -20.19 19.63 4.65
C TYR A 450 -20.77 18.57 3.70
N MET A 451 -19.96 17.98 2.82
CA MET A 451 -20.39 16.90 1.94
C MET A 451 -20.84 15.66 2.72
N ALA A 452 -20.14 15.31 3.80
CA ALA A 452 -20.51 14.19 4.65
C ALA A 452 -21.84 14.45 5.38
N VAL A 453 -22.03 15.65 5.94
CA VAL A 453 -23.31 16.04 6.57
C VAL A 453 -24.45 16.03 5.56
N PHE A 454 -24.24 16.58 4.36
CA PHE A 454 -25.25 16.58 3.30
C PHE A 454 -25.60 15.14 2.85
N SER A 455 -24.60 14.27 2.72
CA SER A 455 -24.81 12.86 2.38
C SER A 455 -25.62 12.14 3.45
N LEU A 456 -25.36 12.41 4.74
CA LEU A 456 -26.12 11.85 5.85
C LEU A 456 -27.58 12.34 5.84
N LEU A 457 -27.81 13.63 5.58
CA LEU A 457 -29.15 14.20 5.43
C LEU A 457 -29.91 13.58 4.26
N LEU A 458 -29.23 13.33 3.14
CA LEU A 458 -29.81 12.67 1.97
C LEU A 458 -30.22 11.23 2.29
N VAL A 459 -29.38 10.48 3.02
CA VAL A 459 -29.74 9.13 3.50
C VAL A 459 -30.94 9.17 4.42
N ALA A 460 -30.97 10.10 5.38
CA ALA A 460 -32.10 10.25 6.30
C ALA A 460 -33.41 10.61 5.56
N ALA A 461 -33.33 11.52 4.57
CA ALA A 461 -34.46 11.88 3.72
C ALA A 461 -34.96 10.68 2.90
N ASN A 462 -34.06 9.87 2.33
CA ASN A 462 -34.43 8.64 1.61
C ASN A 462 -35.13 7.63 2.52
N ILE A 463 -34.59 7.38 3.72
CA ILE A 463 -35.21 6.49 4.72
C ILE A 463 -36.61 7.01 5.08
N TRP A 464 -36.77 8.32 5.26
CA TRP A 464 -38.06 8.94 5.55
C TRP A 464 -39.07 8.77 4.41
N VAL A 465 -38.66 8.98 3.16
CA VAL A 465 -39.50 8.76 1.96
C VAL A 465 -39.91 7.29 1.86
N LEU A 466 -38.98 6.35 2.04
CA LEU A 466 -39.27 4.91 1.99
C LEU A 466 -40.28 4.50 3.06
N ARG A 467 -40.13 4.98 4.30
CA ARG A 467 -41.12 4.74 5.37
C ARG A 467 -42.49 5.30 5.00
N ARG A 468 -42.55 6.50 4.40
CA ARG A 468 -43.81 7.10 3.92
C ARG A 468 -44.45 6.30 2.79
N LEU A 469 -43.66 5.76 1.85
CA LEU A 469 -44.16 4.94 0.75
C LEU A 469 -44.66 3.58 1.25
N SER A 470 -43.90 2.92 2.14
CA SER A 470 -44.32 1.66 2.78
C SER A 470 -45.66 1.82 3.49
N ALA A 471 -45.78 2.85 4.33
CA ALA A 471 -47.03 3.11 5.05
C ALA A 471 -48.23 3.38 4.11
N LYS A 472 -48.00 4.04 2.95
CA LYS A 472 -49.04 4.25 1.94
C LYS A 472 -49.42 2.96 1.22
N GLU A 473 -48.45 2.08 0.94
CA GLU A 473 -48.68 0.79 0.28
C GLU A 473 -49.39 -0.20 1.22
N GLU A 474 -48.99 -0.25 2.49
CA GLU A 474 -49.68 -0.98 3.56
C GLU A 474 -51.14 -0.54 3.66
N ALA A 475 -51.40 0.77 3.70
CA ALA A 475 -52.76 1.32 3.77
C ALA A 475 -53.61 0.95 2.53
N ARG A 476 -53.03 1.00 1.32
CA ARG A 476 -53.73 0.57 0.09
C ARG A 476 -54.03 -0.93 0.11
N SER A 477 -53.07 -1.74 0.55
CA SER A 477 -53.21 -3.19 0.59
C SER A 477 -54.26 -3.61 1.61
N ALA A 478 -54.26 -2.97 2.79
CA ALA A 478 -55.32 -3.14 3.80
C ALA A 478 -56.69 -2.76 3.25
N ALA A 479 -56.82 -1.64 2.52
CA ALA A 479 -58.09 -1.22 1.92
C ALA A 479 -58.60 -2.19 0.83
N VAL A 480 -57.70 -2.78 0.05
CA VAL A 480 -58.06 -3.81 -0.95
C VAL A 480 -58.52 -5.10 -0.26
N LEU A 481 -57.79 -5.55 0.76
CA LEU A 481 -58.17 -6.73 1.56
C LEU A 481 -59.53 -6.55 2.23
N GLU A 482 -59.78 -5.35 2.78
CA GLU A 482 -61.06 -4.99 3.36
C GLU A 482 -62.20 -5.08 2.32
N ARG A 483 -62.00 -4.54 1.11
CA ARG A 483 -62.99 -4.65 0.03
C ARG A 483 -63.24 -6.09 -0.43
N ILE A 484 -62.19 -6.89 -0.56
CA ILE A 484 -62.31 -8.31 -0.95
C ILE A 484 -63.09 -9.07 0.13
N TYR A 485 -62.80 -8.81 1.40
CA TYR A 485 -63.53 -9.39 2.52
C TYR A 485 -65.00 -8.99 2.51
N ASP A 486 -65.30 -7.70 2.34
CA ASP A 486 -66.67 -7.20 2.30
C ASP A 486 -67.45 -7.78 1.12
N MET A 487 -66.82 -7.91 -0.07
CA MET A 487 -67.39 -8.59 -1.23
C MET A 487 -67.68 -10.07 -0.95
N ALA A 488 -66.72 -10.81 -0.40
CA ALA A 488 -66.91 -12.22 -0.05
C ALA A 488 -68.01 -12.39 1.00
N ALA A 489 -68.05 -11.54 2.03
CA ALA A 489 -69.06 -11.56 3.07
C ALA A 489 -70.46 -11.20 2.54
N ALA A 490 -70.56 -10.32 1.54
CA ALA A 490 -71.80 -10.00 0.85
C ALA A 490 -72.28 -11.18 -0.02
N THR A 491 -71.40 -11.76 -0.84
CA THR A 491 -71.69 -12.95 -1.66
C THR A 491 -72.14 -14.13 -0.80
N THR A 492 -71.51 -14.34 0.37
CA THR A 492 -71.89 -15.40 1.32
C THR A 492 -73.25 -15.14 1.97
N ARG A 493 -73.58 -13.88 2.28
CA ARG A 493 -74.91 -13.49 2.78
C ARG A 493 -75.99 -13.63 1.71
N ASP A 494 -75.70 -13.33 0.46
CA ASP A 494 -76.65 -13.46 -0.64
C ASP A 494 -76.86 -14.93 -1.03
N THR A 495 -75.83 -15.77 -1.00
CA THR A 495 -75.99 -17.24 -1.13
C THR A 495 -76.76 -17.84 0.04
N ALA A 496 -76.55 -17.37 1.27
CA ALA A 496 -77.32 -17.79 2.43
C ALA A 496 -78.81 -17.39 2.37
N LYS A 497 -79.15 -16.28 1.67
CA LYS A 497 -80.54 -15.86 1.44
C LYS A 497 -81.25 -16.66 0.33
N VAL A 498 -80.50 -17.25 -0.60
CA VAL A 498 -81.05 -18.06 -1.71
C VAL A 498 -81.32 -19.52 -1.27
N VAL A 499 -80.76 -19.96 -0.13
CA VAL A 499 -81.03 -21.29 0.43
C VAL A 499 -82.24 -21.23 1.38
N GLN A 500 -83.39 -21.72 0.93
CA GLN A 500 -84.58 -21.96 1.76
C GLN A 500 -84.29 -23.04 2.83
N PRO A 501 -84.86 -22.92 4.05
CA PRO A 501 -84.58 -23.82 5.16
C PRO A 501 -85.32 -25.14 4.95
N GLY A 502 -84.69 -26.07 4.24
CA GLY A 502 -85.27 -27.39 4.00
C GLY A 502 -84.53 -28.16 2.94
N ASN A 503 -83.26 -28.50 3.21
CA ASN A 503 -82.60 -29.76 2.84
C ASN A 503 -81.11 -29.69 3.15
N GLY A 504 -80.72 -30.42 4.21
CA GLY A 504 -79.51 -31.23 4.31
C GLY A 504 -78.12 -30.56 4.18
N LEU A 505 -77.24 -30.91 5.10
CA LEU A 505 -75.80 -30.64 5.18
C LEU A 505 -75.01 -30.79 3.84
N GLU A 506 -75.56 -31.48 2.83
CA GLU A 506 -75.02 -31.61 1.47
C GLU A 506 -75.18 -30.34 0.60
N SER A 507 -76.25 -29.55 0.79
CA SER A 507 -76.46 -28.27 0.07
C SER A 507 -75.44 -27.21 0.51
N ILE A 508 -75.08 -27.22 1.79
CA ILE A 508 -74.06 -26.34 2.38
C ILE A 508 -72.66 -26.72 1.87
N LYS A 509 -72.33 -28.02 1.78
CA LYS A 509 -71.07 -28.48 1.16
C LYS A 509 -70.98 -28.11 -0.32
N HIS A 510 -72.08 -28.20 -1.06
CA HIS A 510 -72.10 -27.81 -2.47
C HIS A 510 -71.94 -26.30 -2.64
N GLY A 511 -72.61 -25.48 -1.82
CA GLY A 511 -72.42 -24.03 -1.78
C GLY A 511 -71.00 -23.61 -1.39
N PHE A 512 -70.35 -24.32 -0.46
CA PHE A 512 -68.96 -24.07 -0.06
C PHE A 512 -67.96 -24.42 -1.17
N ASN A 513 -68.21 -25.52 -1.91
CA ASN A 513 -67.39 -25.89 -3.06
C ASN A 513 -67.60 -24.95 -4.26
N VAL A 514 -68.82 -24.48 -4.52
CA VAL A 514 -69.10 -23.48 -5.56
C VAL A 514 -68.51 -22.10 -5.21
N ALA A 515 -68.54 -21.70 -3.94
CA ALA A 515 -67.89 -20.47 -3.48
C ALA A 515 -66.35 -20.57 -3.52
N LYS A 516 -65.80 -21.76 -3.20
CA LYS A 516 -64.37 -22.08 -3.35
C LYS A 516 -63.92 -22.08 -4.81
N ASP A 517 -64.71 -22.64 -5.71
CA ASP A 517 -64.43 -22.68 -7.17
C ASP A 517 -64.63 -21.30 -7.83
N TRP A 518 -65.58 -20.49 -7.34
CA TRP A 518 -65.76 -19.10 -7.77
C TRP A 518 -64.60 -18.20 -7.30
N ALA A 519 -64.16 -18.33 -6.05
CA ALA A 519 -63.01 -17.60 -5.51
C ALA A 519 -61.69 -17.97 -6.20
N SER A 520 -61.52 -19.24 -6.60
CA SER A 520 -60.33 -19.71 -7.33
C SER A 520 -60.35 -19.38 -8.82
N ASN A 521 -61.52 -19.22 -9.45
CA ASN A 521 -61.62 -18.75 -10.84
C ASN A 521 -61.58 -17.22 -11.01
N GLN A 522 -62.02 -16.44 -10.03
CA GLN A 522 -61.96 -14.97 -10.05
C GLN A 522 -60.60 -14.40 -9.62
N ALA A 523 -59.90 -15.09 -8.71
CA ALA A 523 -58.54 -14.73 -8.32
C ALA A 523 -57.51 -15.45 -9.19
N HIS A 524 -57.18 -14.88 -10.36
CA HIS A 524 -55.95 -15.24 -11.10
C HIS A 524 -54.69 -14.82 -10.30
N LEU A 525 -54.47 -15.44 -9.14
CA LEU A 525 -53.29 -15.29 -8.30
C LEU A 525 -52.71 -16.69 -8.08
N THR A 526 -51.83 -17.09 -8.99
CA THR A 526 -51.04 -18.32 -8.90
C THR A 526 -50.08 -18.22 -7.71
N LEU A 527 -50.53 -18.66 -6.52
CA LEU A 527 -49.67 -18.84 -5.36
C LEU A 527 -49.00 -20.22 -5.43
N HIS A 528 -47.74 -20.27 -5.90
CA HIS A 528 -46.89 -21.44 -5.72
C HIS A 528 -46.50 -21.55 -4.24
N ILE A 529 -47.15 -22.46 -3.51
CA ILE A 529 -46.72 -22.88 -2.18
C ILE A 529 -45.82 -24.10 -2.34
N VAL A 530 -44.52 -23.92 -2.07
CA VAL A 530 -43.56 -25.02 -1.93
C VAL A 530 -43.75 -25.65 -0.56
N SER A 531 -44.39 -26.81 -0.52
CA SER A 531 -44.44 -27.68 0.66
C SER A 531 -43.25 -28.65 0.62
N LYS A 532 -42.25 -28.42 1.49
CA LYS A 532 -41.25 -29.43 1.84
C LYS A 532 -41.83 -30.27 2.98
N PHE A 533 -42.24 -31.50 2.67
CA PHE A 533 -42.49 -32.53 3.67
C PHE A 533 -41.32 -33.53 3.64
N THR A 534 -40.55 -33.56 4.72
CA THR A 534 -39.67 -34.67 5.09
C THR A 534 -40.50 -35.71 5.82
N GLY A 535 -40.52 -36.94 5.34
CA GLY A 535 -41.12 -38.08 6.02
C GLY A 535 -40.62 -39.37 5.40
N ALA A 536 -39.71 -40.05 6.10
CA ALA A 536 -39.21 -41.37 5.76
C ALA A 536 -40.23 -42.45 6.17
N THR A 537 -40.32 -43.51 5.38
CA THR A 537 -40.85 -44.81 5.83
C THR A 537 -40.03 -45.94 5.20
N PRO A 538 -39.68 -47.01 5.93
CA PRO A 538 -38.84 -48.10 5.46
C PRO A 538 -39.67 -49.28 4.91
N ALA A 539 -39.02 -50.17 4.16
CA ALA A 539 -39.51 -51.50 3.85
C ALA A 539 -38.37 -52.53 4.03
N PRO A 540 -38.59 -53.69 4.68
CA PRO A 540 -37.68 -54.82 4.62
C PRO A 540 -38.26 -56.00 3.80
N GLY A 541 -37.38 -56.89 3.36
CA GLY A 541 -37.66 -57.95 2.38
C GLY A 541 -38.09 -59.32 2.92
N ILE A 542 -38.46 -60.17 1.95
CA ILE A 542 -38.29 -61.63 1.79
C ILE A 542 -38.38 -62.55 3.04
N ASN A 543 -39.53 -63.26 3.15
CA ASN A 543 -39.81 -64.71 3.41
C ASN A 543 -38.81 -65.57 4.22
N ALA A 544 -39.18 -66.57 5.03
CA ALA A 544 -40.41 -67.36 5.30
C ALA A 544 -40.23 -68.09 6.66
N GLY A 545 -41.32 -68.69 7.19
CA GLY A 545 -41.22 -69.81 8.16
C GLY A 545 -42.20 -69.73 9.33
N ASP A 546 -42.98 -70.81 9.47
CA ASP A 546 -44.13 -71.02 10.35
C ASP A 546 -43.94 -70.78 11.88
N THR A 547 -45.06 -70.37 12.48
CA THR A 547 -45.59 -70.40 13.88
C THR A 547 -45.07 -71.50 14.86
N PRO A 548 -45.42 -71.49 16.18
CA PRO A 548 -46.30 -70.57 16.95
C PRO A 548 -45.86 -70.21 18.42
N GLU A 549 -46.76 -69.43 19.07
CA GLU A 549 -47.18 -69.51 20.50
C GLU A 549 -46.50 -68.65 21.59
N GLY A 550 -47.31 -67.73 22.18
CA GLY A 550 -47.72 -67.91 23.58
C GLY A 550 -47.13 -67.03 24.70
N SER A 551 -47.92 -66.01 25.10
CA SER A 551 -48.26 -65.66 26.50
C SER A 551 -47.45 -64.63 27.35
N LYS A 552 -48.23 -63.65 27.86
CA LYS A 552 -48.32 -63.06 29.22
C LYS A 552 -47.09 -62.39 29.92
N GLN A 553 -47.12 -61.04 29.98
CA GLN A 553 -47.21 -60.12 31.16
C GLN A 553 -46.68 -60.55 32.57
N PRO A 554 -46.45 -59.63 33.56
CA PRO A 554 -45.45 -58.54 33.73
C PRO A 554 -44.78 -58.55 35.16
N ALA A 555 -43.96 -57.54 35.55
CA ALA A 555 -43.98 -56.81 36.86
C ALA A 555 -42.64 -56.19 37.37
N ALA A 556 -42.82 -55.09 38.15
CA ALA A 556 -42.00 -54.46 39.22
C ALA A 556 -40.86 -53.46 38.83
N ASN A 557 -40.86 -52.17 39.26
CA ASN A 557 -40.70 -51.52 40.60
C ASN A 557 -39.29 -51.76 41.19
N VAL A 558 -38.52 -50.87 41.86
CA VAL A 558 -38.69 -49.55 42.53
C VAL A 558 -37.28 -49.08 43.02
N ALA A 559 -37.04 -47.77 43.23
CA ALA A 559 -36.37 -47.13 44.40
C ALA A 559 -35.38 -45.96 44.11
N ASP A 560 -35.70 -44.82 44.74
CA ASP A 560 -34.91 -43.60 45.09
C ASP A 560 -34.11 -43.85 46.43
N PRO A 561 -33.50 -42.93 47.23
CA PRO A 561 -33.41 -41.44 47.21
C PRO A 561 -32.08 -40.78 47.73
N SER A 562 -31.96 -39.44 47.70
CA SER A 562 -31.61 -38.57 48.88
C SER A 562 -31.40 -37.06 48.56
N GLU A 563 -32.02 -36.21 49.40
CA GLU A 563 -31.95 -34.73 49.58
C GLU A 563 -31.35 -34.41 51.01
N PRO A 564 -31.19 -33.18 51.62
CA PRO A 564 -31.97 -31.90 51.49
C PRO A 564 -31.19 -30.51 51.63
N VAL A 565 -31.60 -29.35 51.05
CA VAL A 565 -32.42 -28.15 51.53
C VAL A 565 -31.70 -27.13 52.50
N PRO A 566 -32.05 -25.82 52.72
CA PRO A 566 -32.60 -24.67 51.91
C PRO A 566 -31.94 -23.26 52.16
N ARG A 567 -32.39 -22.21 51.42
CA ARG A 567 -32.87 -20.91 52.01
C ARG A 567 -33.72 -20.09 51.03
N THR A 568 -34.60 -19.25 51.60
CA THR A 568 -35.92 -18.81 51.11
C THR A 568 -36.07 -17.28 50.96
N VAL A 569 -36.85 -16.83 49.94
CA VAL A 569 -37.98 -15.82 49.96
C VAL A 569 -37.62 -14.32 50.18
N PRO A 570 -38.40 -13.28 49.71
CA PRO A 570 -39.78 -13.28 49.18
C PRO A 570 -40.10 -12.53 47.87
N ALA A 571 -41.29 -12.86 47.34
CA ALA A 571 -42.12 -12.06 46.43
C ALA A 571 -43.16 -11.22 47.22
N SER A 572 -43.62 -10.10 46.64
CA SER A 572 -44.82 -9.38 47.11
C SER A 572 -45.98 -9.45 46.10
N THR A 573 -47.11 -9.86 46.66
CA THR A 573 -48.50 -9.92 46.21
C THR A 573 -49.11 -8.63 45.65
N ALA A 574 -50.00 -8.80 44.66
CA ALA A 574 -51.31 -8.13 44.63
C ALA A 574 -52.32 -9.05 43.92
N ALA A 575 -53.34 -9.46 44.68
CA ALA A 575 -54.45 -10.30 44.24
C ALA A 575 -55.70 -9.45 43.95
N THR A 576 -56.81 -10.15 43.68
CA THR A 576 -58.22 -9.72 43.56
C THR A 576 -58.61 -9.15 42.18
N THR A 577 -59.65 -9.62 41.47
CA THR A 577 -60.79 -10.47 41.83
C THR A 577 -61.42 -11.04 40.55
N ALA A 578 -61.77 -12.33 40.56
CA ALA A 578 -62.65 -12.93 39.56
C ALA A 578 -64.11 -12.54 39.82
N LYS A 579 -64.83 -12.09 38.80
CA LYS A 579 -66.30 -12.11 38.76
C LYS A 579 -66.76 -12.93 37.56
N ARG A 580 -67.32 -14.10 37.88
CA ARG A 580 -68.08 -14.97 36.99
C ARG A 580 -69.45 -14.32 36.77
N ALA A 581 -69.78 -13.99 35.52
CA ALA A 581 -71.14 -13.67 35.11
C ALA A 581 -71.52 -14.61 33.97
N THR A 582 -72.45 -15.50 34.27
CA THR A 582 -73.24 -16.30 33.34
C THR A 582 -74.15 -15.40 32.51
N SER A 583 -74.01 -15.43 31.20
CA SER A 583 -75.06 -15.06 30.25
C SER A 583 -74.95 -15.91 28.98
N THR A 584 -76.12 -16.29 28.51
CA THR A 584 -76.54 -17.09 27.34
C THR A 584 -75.78 -16.85 26.02
N PRO A 585 -75.77 -17.83 25.09
CA PRO A 585 -75.17 -17.67 23.78
C PRO A 585 -76.16 -16.97 22.84
N GLU A 586 -75.94 -15.68 22.58
CA GLU A 586 -76.59 -14.95 21.50
C GLU A 586 -75.52 -14.38 20.55
N GLY A 587 -75.56 -14.84 19.30
CA GLY A 587 -75.08 -14.11 18.12
C GLY A 587 -73.56 -14.03 17.92
N ASP A 588 -73.02 -14.96 17.14
CA ASP A 588 -71.75 -14.80 16.44
C ASP A 588 -71.79 -13.55 15.53
N ALA A 589 -71.22 -12.44 16.00
CA ALA A 589 -70.64 -11.43 15.14
C ALA A 589 -69.13 -11.68 15.13
N ALA A 590 -68.64 -12.44 14.14
CA ALA A 590 -67.22 -12.66 13.94
C ALA A 590 -66.47 -11.32 14.01
N ALA A 591 -65.55 -11.18 14.96
CA ALA A 591 -64.75 -9.97 15.13
C ALA A 591 -64.05 -9.66 13.79
N ARG A 592 -64.22 -8.43 13.29
CA ARG A 592 -63.66 -8.00 12.01
C ARG A 592 -62.13 -8.19 12.04
N PRO A 593 -61.52 -8.86 11.05
CA PRO A 593 -60.08 -9.06 11.03
C PRO A 593 -59.32 -7.73 11.00
N ASP A 594 -58.16 -7.67 11.67
CA ASP A 594 -57.25 -6.52 11.54
C ASP A 594 -56.54 -6.58 10.19
N PHE A 595 -57.17 -5.97 9.18
CA PHE A 595 -56.64 -5.93 7.82
C PHE A 595 -55.30 -5.21 7.70
N ARG A 596 -54.93 -4.37 8.67
CA ARG A 596 -53.61 -3.72 8.72
C ARG A 596 -52.53 -4.72 9.12
N ALA A 597 -52.75 -5.49 10.17
CA ALA A 597 -51.84 -6.56 10.59
C ALA A 597 -51.71 -7.66 9.52
N ILE A 598 -52.81 -7.98 8.82
CA ILE A 598 -52.80 -8.95 7.71
C ILE A 598 -52.05 -8.41 6.49
N ALA A 599 -52.24 -7.13 6.13
CA ALA A 599 -51.47 -6.50 5.05
C ALA A 599 -49.98 -6.46 5.38
N GLU A 600 -49.61 -6.15 6.62
CA GLU A 600 -48.23 -6.17 7.11
C GLU A 600 -47.61 -7.58 6.96
N ALA A 601 -48.33 -8.64 7.33
CA ALA A 601 -47.88 -10.03 7.16
C ALA A 601 -47.76 -10.49 5.69
N LEU A 602 -48.64 -10.00 4.80
CA LEU A 602 -48.67 -10.37 3.38
C LEU A 602 -47.67 -9.60 2.51
N THR A 603 -47.16 -8.45 2.98
CA THR A 603 -46.17 -7.64 2.26
C THR A 603 -44.73 -8.16 2.37
N VAL A 604 -44.50 -9.28 3.07
CA VAL A 604 -43.20 -9.98 3.13
C VAL A 604 -42.87 -10.58 1.75
N ARG A 605 -42.21 -9.78 0.90
CA ARG A 605 -41.75 -10.17 -0.44
C ARG A 605 -40.40 -10.92 -0.41
N PRO A 606 -40.07 -11.70 -1.46
CA PRO A 606 -38.72 -12.21 -1.65
C PRO A 606 -37.70 -11.07 -1.68
N LEU A 607 -36.59 -11.26 -0.96
CA LEU A 607 -35.52 -10.28 -0.74
C LEU A 607 -34.93 -9.63 -1.99
N TYR A 608 -35.18 -10.12 -3.21
CA TYR A 608 -34.54 -9.65 -4.45
C TYR A 608 -35.41 -8.73 -5.32
N ALA A 609 -36.69 -8.50 -4.96
CA ALA A 609 -37.67 -7.86 -5.86
C ALA A 609 -38.35 -6.59 -5.30
N SER A 610 -37.71 -5.84 -4.39
CA SER A 610 -38.31 -4.63 -3.82
C SER A 610 -37.35 -3.44 -3.75
N ALA A 611 -37.92 -2.23 -3.71
CA ALA A 611 -37.21 -0.97 -3.47
C ALA A 611 -36.29 -1.02 -2.24
N TRP A 612 -36.51 -1.98 -1.32
CA TRP A 612 -35.64 -2.25 -0.19
C TRP A 612 -34.23 -2.73 -0.57
N VAL A 613 -34.04 -3.48 -1.65
CA VAL A 613 -32.70 -3.93 -2.08
C VAL A 613 -31.89 -2.75 -2.59
N SER A 614 -32.49 -1.95 -3.48
CA SER A 614 -31.88 -0.73 -3.98
C SER A 614 -31.59 0.25 -2.83
N SER A 615 -32.50 0.33 -1.86
CA SER A 615 -32.33 1.18 -0.68
C SER A 615 -31.27 0.67 0.29
N ALA A 616 -31.19 -0.64 0.53
CA ALA A 616 -30.15 -1.26 1.35
C ALA A 616 -28.77 -1.11 0.70
N PHE A 617 -28.69 -1.27 -0.63
CA PHE A 617 -27.47 -1.01 -1.39
C PHE A 617 -27.07 0.46 -1.30
N ASN A 618 -28.00 1.41 -1.50
CA ASN A 618 -27.74 2.84 -1.38
C ASN A 618 -27.35 3.24 0.05
N MET A 619 -27.98 2.66 1.07
CA MET A 619 -27.60 2.86 2.47
C MET A 619 -26.20 2.32 2.76
N THR A 620 -25.89 1.12 2.28
CA THR A 620 -24.55 0.52 2.43
C THR A 620 -23.49 1.36 1.73
N ALA A 621 -23.73 1.76 0.48
CA ALA A 621 -22.83 2.62 -0.28
C ALA A 621 -22.64 3.99 0.40
N ALA A 622 -23.70 4.57 0.98
CA ALA A 622 -23.61 5.84 1.69
C ALA A 622 -22.89 5.73 3.04
N VAL A 623 -23.08 4.62 3.78
CA VAL A 623 -22.35 4.36 5.03
C VAL A 623 -20.85 4.17 4.74
N VAL A 624 -20.52 3.33 3.76
CA VAL A 624 -19.12 3.12 3.31
C VAL A 624 -18.53 4.44 2.83
N GLY A 625 -19.26 5.21 2.02
CA GLY A 625 -18.83 6.54 1.57
C GLY A 625 -18.59 7.49 2.74
N THR A 626 -19.46 7.50 3.75
CA THR A 626 -19.34 8.36 4.94
C THR A 626 -18.09 8.02 5.76
N VAL A 627 -17.79 6.73 5.95
CA VAL A 627 -16.57 6.28 6.63
C VAL A 627 -15.33 6.72 5.86
N SER A 628 -15.30 6.53 4.54
CA SER A 628 -14.20 6.99 3.68
C SER A 628 -14.01 8.52 3.76
N PHE A 629 -15.09 9.29 3.78
CA PHE A 629 -15.03 10.74 3.97
C PHE A 629 -14.47 11.12 5.35
N ALA A 630 -14.88 10.42 6.42
CA ALA A 630 -14.38 10.67 7.76
C ALA A 630 -12.87 10.42 7.85
N ILE A 631 -12.39 9.28 7.34
CA ILE A 631 -10.96 8.96 7.28
C ILE A 631 -10.19 10.06 6.53
N GLY A 632 -10.69 10.45 5.35
CA GLY A 632 -10.07 11.53 4.56
C GLY A 632 -10.04 12.88 5.28
N VAL A 633 -11.06 13.21 6.09
CA VAL A 633 -11.08 14.44 6.91
C VAL A 633 -10.02 14.39 8.00
N PHE A 634 -9.94 13.28 8.76
CA PHE A 634 -8.95 13.13 9.82
C PHE A 634 -7.53 13.19 9.27
N GLN A 635 -7.28 12.52 8.15
CA GLN A 635 -5.99 12.55 7.51
C GLN A 635 -5.61 13.95 7.02
N ARG A 636 -6.50 14.66 6.32
CA ARG A 636 -6.22 16.04 5.85
C ARG A 636 -5.98 17.00 7.02
N ALA A 637 -6.74 16.86 8.11
CA ALA A 637 -6.55 17.66 9.30
C ALA A 637 -5.22 17.35 10.01
N GLY A 638 -4.85 16.06 10.11
CA GLY A 638 -3.56 15.63 10.65
C GLY A 638 -2.39 16.16 9.82
N ASN A 639 -2.43 15.99 8.50
CA ASN A 639 -1.42 16.53 7.59
C ASN A 639 -1.31 18.06 7.72
N ALA A 640 -2.43 18.78 7.84
CA ALA A 640 -2.42 20.22 8.02
C ALA A 640 -1.71 20.64 9.32
N ASN A 641 -1.97 19.94 10.44
CA ASN A 641 -1.32 20.24 11.72
C ASN A 641 0.20 20.04 11.65
N ILE A 642 0.66 18.95 11.03
CA ILE A 642 2.10 18.66 10.88
C ILE A 642 2.79 19.73 10.03
N LEU A 643 2.19 20.11 8.90
CA LEU A 643 2.74 21.15 8.03
C LEU A 643 2.73 22.52 8.71
N GLU A 644 1.70 22.84 9.49
CA GLU A 644 1.60 24.08 10.25
C GLU A 644 2.68 24.18 11.35
N GLU A 645 2.98 23.08 12.03
CA GLU A 645 4.08 23.00 12.99
C GLU A 645 5.44 23.22 12.30
N GLN A 646 5.67 22.56 11.16
CA GLN A 646 6.89 22.75 10.37
C GLN A 646 7.03 24.19 9.85
N VAL A 647 5.94 24.81 9.39
CA VAL A 647 5.95 26.24 9.03
C VAL A 647 6.35 27.11 10.22
N HIS A 648 5.79 26.85 11.40
CA HIS A 648 6.13 27.61 12.61
C HIS A 648 7.60 27.43 13.02
N GLN A 649 8.16 26.23 12.84
CA GLN A 649 9.59 25.97 13.02
C GLN A 649 10.43 26.77 12.01
N LEU A 650 10.08 26.74 10.73
CA LEU A 650 10.82 27.44 9.68
C LEU A 650 10.79 28.96 9.83
N LYS A 651 9.69 29.54 10.33
CA LYS A 651 9.58 30.98 10.62
C LYS A 651 10.50 31.48 11.74
N LYS A 652 11.10 30.58 12.52
CA LYS A 652 12.07 30.91 13.57
C LYS A 652 13.53 30.90 13.06
N LEU A 653 13.76 30.48 11.81
CA LEU A 653 15.08 30.51 11.18
C LEU A 653 15.43 31.93 10.76
#